data_AF-A0A1T3P0S3-F1
#
_entry.id   AF-A0A1T3P0S3-F1
#
_cell.length_a   1.000
_cell.length_b   1.000
_cell.length_c   1.000
_cell.angle_alpha   90.00
_cell.angle_beta   90.00
_cell.angle_gamma   90.00
#
_symmetry.space_group_name_H-M   'P 1'
#
loop_
_entity.id
_entity.type
_entity.pdbx_description
1 polymer ?
#
loop_
_entity_poly.entity_id
_entity_poly.type
_entity_poly.pdbx_seq_one_letter_code
_entity_poly.pdbx_strand_id
1 'polypeptide(L)'
;MSLFSHQSAYAQAPAFPRHIVTAILVAHDGARWLPRTLTGLLGQERPVQRVVAVDTGSTDASAGLLEDALGRDSVLHTERRTAFGAAVSEALRAAPHLDPASLPYRTDTYDVSDPYGDTDEDRPPRSTEPVEWLWLLHDDSEPAPDALHLLLRAADELPSVAMLGPKVRSWYDRRQLLEVGTTLTGSGRRWTGLERREQDQGQHDAIRGVLSVSSAGLLVRRDVWESLGGFDPRLPLSRDDTDFGWRVNAAGHRVVVVPDAVVQHAEAATRERRPIDVAANRPHRVDRAGAAFTLLANTSGAGWPLLWLRLLFGGLLRSLGYLLGKLPGMALDELLGTVSVLLRPAGFLSARRARARTRTMSDKDLGDLFPSRAATVRHAAEGLIGDLRRSEEPENRSGRHSSAESGPVDEDAESLDTENFVKLRVLMRRPGLSLAVALVLITLFAARDLLSGGSLFGGALLPAPEGASDLWDRYADTWHGVGFGEAASAPPYVGALAAFATLLFGKAGTAVAVLLIGSVPLAGMSAYLCSRRLVSAPGVRVWGASAYALTPVATGAIAGGRIGTAVALVLAPVVARGAAQVLGAGDLKASMRAAWATGLVLAVVAAFTPLLWLATALLALIAVAVSFAGLLGPRPGIGLLLRLGVVLGTPLVLLGPWTLALAGKPALFLSEPGLAGDALAEKGTSPIGLLLLDPGGPGTLPVWLTGALLLAALAALLRDSRRAAVLGAWAVALVGLVLAVVVSHAEVTVEATGAKVPAWPGAAVVVIALGYVTAAMVGAEDARTRVAAGSFGWRQPTAVVLAVVAGLSPLLAAGTWLWKGADGPLERRDPVVVPAFVAEEATGARHPRTLVLTSPEPGNVSYTIVRGSGPALGDAELAPKASTYRRFDAFLGKLIAGGGGADASMLAPYGIEFIQLKPPVGSELTARLDGTPGLARVGATQGATLWRLQYPVGRALIVDPDGKAKALPTTREGVSTRIEAGPQGRILRLAERADSGWQATQGGKKLTARTLDGWAQGFELRPEAGRLELTHSSGGHGIWLLVQGLLVVVVFVMALPARRRGTDDDLPEAAAAPVAAGGAGEGGGRRGRRKAEPAEPVEVAEAVPVAAAADGLDAYGFPRLPEQRADPAEAPVPVEAWQGTPYDGTTTPAYEQYPQQDYGQQYQDYPDYQGYQYDQPAPGAPDGSDAAGSFGWTGQPYQQPQQQPAYDEYGNPLPPQQYDPTAYQDPGTGRPPEPRSGDDPWPPSPQGDRP
;
A
#
# COMPACT_ATOMS: atom_id res chain seq x y z
N MET A 1 43.14 24.69 -26.87
CA MET A 1 43.25 26.16 -26.96
C MET A 1 43.26 26.69 -25.55
N SER A 2 44.27 27.46 -25.16
CA SER A 2 44.30 28.13 -23.86
C SER A 2 43.69 29.52 -23.98
N LEU A 3 43.31 30.13 -22.85
CA LEU A 3 42.75 31.50 -22.79
C LEU A 3 43.60 32.56 -23.54
N PHE A 4 44.92 32.34 -23.63
CA PHE A 4 45.85 33.18 -24.39
C PHE A 4 45.53 33.29 -25.90
N SER A 5 44.83 32.33 -26.51
CA SER A 5 44.44 32.43 -27.93
C SER A 5 43.16 33.27 -28.18
N HIS A 6 42.43 33.65 -27.13
CA HIS A 6 41.21 34.46 -27.25
C HIS A 6 41.42 35.96 -27.03
N GLN A 7 42.58 36.40 -26.53
CA GLN A 7 42.84 37.82 -26.27
C GLN A 7 42.78 38.70 -27.54
N SER A 8 43.01 38.13 -28.73
CA SER A 8 42.89 38.81 -30.02
C SER A 8 41.44 39.06 -30.49
N ALA A 9 40.43 38.47 -29.85
CA ALA A 9 39.02 38.62 -30.24
C ALA A 9 38.31 39.81 -29.55
N TYR A 10 38.89 40.41 -28.51
CA TYR A 10 38.25 41.44 -27.68
C TYR A 10 38.17 42.85 -28.30
N ALA A 11 38.50 43.00 -29.58
CA ALA A 11 38.41 44.29 -30.28
C ALA A 11 36.96 44.71 -30.65
N GLN A 12 35.98 43.81 -30.51
CA GLN A 12 34.56 44.08 -30.70
C GLN A 12 33.80 43.87 -29.39
N ALA A 13 32.80 44.71 -29.14
CA ALA A 13 31.94 44.58 -27.97
C ALA A 13 31.13 43.28 -28.06
N PRO A 14 31.11 42.43 -27.00
CA PRO A 14 30.38 41.18 -27.03
C PRO A 14 28.87 41.43 -26.86
N ALA A 15 28.03 40.49 -27.32
CA ALA A 15 26.57 40.59 -27.21
C ALA A 15 26.13 40.93 -25.77
N PHE A 16 25.19 41.87 -25.61
CA PHE A 16 24.82 42.44 -24.30
C PHE A 16 26.05 42.98 -23.51
N PRO A 17 26.72 44.04 -23.99
CA PRO A 17 27.99 44.49 -23.42
C PRO A 17 27.87 45.05 -21.99
N ARG A 18 26.70 45.58 -21.60
CA ARG A 18 26.40 46.01 -20.22
C ARG A 18 26.43 44.89 -19.18
N HIS A 19 26.37 43.62 -19.61
CA HIS A 19 26.38 42.48 -18.70
C HIS A 19 27.79 41.89 -18.58
N ILE A 20 28.39 42.11 -17.41
CA ILE A 20 29.76 41.71 -17.08
C ILE A 20 29.70 40.38 -16.32
N VAL A 21 30.25 39.30 -16.89
CA VAL A 21 30.12 37.95 -16.32
C VAL A 21 31.44 37.44 -15.75
N THR A 22 31.42 37.05 -14.47
CA THR A 22 32.47 36.23 -13.85
C THR A 22 31.95 34.79 -13.71
N ALA A 23 32.58 33.85 -14.43
CA ALA A 23 32.31 32.42 -14.25
C ALA A 23 33.11 31.87 -13.07
N ILE A 24 32.46 31.06 -12.22
CA ILE A 24 33.07 30.38 -11.08
C ILE A 24 32.85 28.87 -11.25
N LEU A 25 33.94 28.14 -11.48
CA LEU A 25 33.94 26.69 -11.69
C LEU A 25 34.55 26.00 -10.46
N VAL A 26 33.78 25.18 -9.74
CA VAL A 26 34.29 24.44 -8.58
C VAL A 26 34.52 22.97 -8.96
N ALA A 27 35.69 22.43 -8.63
CA ALA A 27 36.10 21.06 -8.91
C ALA A 27 36.50 20.27 -7.64
N HIS A 28 36.23 18.97 -7.67
CA HIS A 28 36.54 18.03 -6.59
C HIS A 28 36.59 16.59 -7.15
N ASP A 29 37.76 16.02 -7.45
CA ASP A 29 37.87 14.69 -8.08
C ASP A 29 36.94 14.54 -9.33
N GLY A 30 37.04 15.53 -10.22
CA GLY A 30 36.18 15.75 -11.38
C GLY A 30 36.80 15.40 -12.74
N ALA A 31 38.01 14.85 -12.81
CA ALA A 31 38.81 14.76 -14.04
C ALA A 31 38.13 13.99 -15.19
N ARG A 32 37.16 13.12 -14.87
CA ARG A 32 36.33 12.40 -15.84
C ARG A 32 35.38 13.30 -16.64
N TRP A 33 34.85 14.36 -16.03
CA TRP A 33 33.83 15.24 -16.61
C TRP A 33 34.42 16.59 -17.03
N LEU A 34 35.37 17.08 -16.25
CA LEU A 34 35.98 18.40 -16.35
C LEU A 34 36.46 18.78 -17.78
N PRO A 35 37.05 17.91 -18.61
CA PRO A 35 37.44 18.28 -19.98
C PRO A 35 36.27 18.75 -20.86
N ARG A 36 35.09 18.13 -20.70
CA ARG A 36 33.87 18.51 -21.45
C ARG A 36 33.24 19.78 -20.85
N THR A 37 33.21 19.90 -19.53
CA THR A 37 32.83 21.12 -18.79
C THR A 37 33.64 22.34 -19.22
N LEU A 38 34.98 22.22 -19.24
CA LEU A 38 35.90 23.27 -19.70
C LEU A 38 35.70 23.60 -21.19
N THR A 39 35.46 22.59 -22.03
CA THR A 39 35.16 22.81 -23.46
C THR A 39 33.86 23.60 -23.64
N GLY A 40 32.81 23.28 -22.87
CA GLY A 40 31.55 24.04 -22.89
C GLY A 40 31.70 25.47 -22.39
N LEU A 41 32.43 25.67 -21.29
CA LEU A 41 32.68 27.01 -20.70
C LEU A 41 33.53 27.91 -21.60
N LEU A 42 34.63 27.39 -22.16
CA LEU A 42 35.52 28.16 -23.03
C LEU A 42 34.98 28.32 -24.46
N GLY A 43 34.09 27.40 -24.89
CA GLY A 43 33.43 27.42 -26.19
C GLY A 43 32.12 28.21 -26.25
N GLN A 44 31.82 29.06 -25.27
CA GLN A 44 30.61 29.91 -25.31
C GLN A 44 30.67 30.93 -26.45
N GLU A 45 29.60 31.04 -27.22
CA GLU A 45 29.41 32.06 -28.27
C GLU A 45 29.46 33.48 -27.70
N ARG A 46 29.00 33.63 -26.44
CA ARG A 46 29.21 34.82 -25.62
C ARG A 46 30.33 34.53 -24.61
N PRO A 47 31.57 35.00 -24.82
CA PRO A 47 32.66 34.79 -23.87
C PRO A 47 32.41 35.55 -22.55
N VAL A 48 32.88 34.97 -21.44
CA VAL A 48 32.85 35.59 -20.11
C VAL A 48 34.01 36.58 -19.92
N GLN A 49 33.83 37.58 -19.06
CA GLN A 49 34.85 38.61 -18.80
C GLN A 49 35.95 38.10 -17.86
N ARG A 50 35.63 37.15 -16.98
CA ARG A 50 36.58 36.49 -16.07
C ARG A 50 36.15 35.05 -15.81
N VAL A 51 37.11 34.13 -15.73
CA VAL A 51 36.92 32.77 -15.18
C VAL A 51 37.74 32.67 -13.90
N VAL A 52 37.15 32.10 -12.85
CA VAL A 52 37.86 31.70 -11.63
C VAL A 52 37.51 30.24 -11.36
N ALA A 53 38.50 29.37 -11.31
CA ALA A 53 38.31 27.99 -10.90
C ALA A 53 38.74 27.79 -9.45
N VAL A 54 38.04 26.92 -8.72
CA VAL A 54 38.40 26.52 -7.36
C VAL A 54 38.48 25.01 -7.29
N ASP A 55 39.69 24.51 -7.13
CA ASP A 55 39.94 23.13 -6.75
C ASP A 55 39.77 22.97 -5.23
N THR A 56 38.93 22.02 -4.83
CA THR A 56 38.66 21.70 -3.43
C THR A 56 39.43 20.44 -3.03
N GLY A 57 40.76 20.50 -3.17
CA GLY A 57 41.68 19.45 -2.74
C GLY A 57 41.53 18.13 -3.48
N SER A 58 41.38 18.19 -4.82
CA SER A 58 41.32 16.99 -5.66
C SER A 58 42.60 16.15 -5.56
N THR A 59 42.43 14.84 -5.66
CA THR A 59 43.51 13.83 -5.73
C THR A 59 43.67 13.20 -7.10
N ASP A 60 42.70 13.40 -8.00
CA ASP A 60 42.84 13.06 -9.41
C ASP A 60 43.50 14.18 -10.24
N ALA A 61 43.46 14.07 -11.56
CA ALA A 61 44.06 15.06 -12.48
C ALA A 61 43.32 16.41 -12.57
N SER A 62 42.27 16.66 -11.78
CA SER A 62 41.43 17.87 -11.91
C SER A 62 42.22 19.18 -11.78
N ALA A 63 43.11 19.26 -10.80
CA ALA A 63 43.97 20.44 -10.57
C ALA A 63 44.80 20.78 -11.82
N GLY A 64 45.51 19.80 -12.38
CA GLY A 64 46.31 19.99 -13.60
C GLY A 64 45.46 20.37 -14.81
N LEU A 65 44.30 19.73 -14.99
CA LEU A 65 43.37 20.06 -16.08
C LEU A 65 42.81 21.48 -15.98
N LEU A 66 42.62 22.02 -14.78
CA LEU A 66 42.26 23.43 -14.56
C LEU A 66 43.43 24.36 -14.91
N GLU A 67 44.63 24.10 -14.39
CA GLU A 67 45.84 24.90 -14.67
C GLU A 67 46.16 24.96 -16.17
N ASP A 68 46.11 23.82 -16.86
CA ASP A 68 46.44 23.70 -18.30
C ASP A 68 45.45 24.47 -19.19
N ALA A 69 44.17 24.53 -18.80
CA ALA A 69 43.12 25.20 -19.57
C ALA A 69 43.01 26.71 -19.26
N LEU A 70 43.11 27.08 -17.98
CA LEU A 70 42.77 28.42 -17.48
C LEU A 70 43.99 29.27 -17.10
N GLY A 71 45.17 28.65 -16.95
CA GLY A 71 46.36 29.29 -16.39
C GLY A 71 46.31 29.36 -14.85
N ARG A 72 47.47 29.25 -14.21
CA ARG A 72 47.61 29.18 -12.74
C ARG A 72 46.95 30.33 -11.99
N ASP A 73 47.08 31.55 -12.50
CA ASP A 73 46.53 32.75 -11.86
C ASP A 73 44.98 32.77 -11.81
N SER A 74 44.33 31.89 -12.58
CA SER A 74 42.86 31.71 -12.63
C SER A 74 42.36 30.58 -11.72
N VAL A 75 43.26 29.83 -11.05
CA VAL A 75 42.93 28.62 -10.27
C VAL A 75 43.30 28.80 -8.80
N LEU A 76 42.34 28.58 -7.91
CA LEU A 76 42.52 28.60 -6.46
C LEU A 76 42.48 27.17 -5.92
N HIS A 77 43.43 26.81 -5.04
CA HIS A 77 43.39 25.54 -4.31
C HIS A 77 42.92 25.75 -2.88
N THR A 78 41.99 24.91 -2.43
CA THR A 78 41.36 24.97 -1.10
C THR A 78 41.39 23.60 -0.43
N GLU A 79 41.09 23.54 0.87
CA GLU A 79 41.07 22.26 1.60
C GLU A 79 40.04 21.29 1.01
N ARG A 80 40.32 19.98 1.11
CA ARG A 80 39.46 18.90 0.60
C ARG A 80 38.03 18.86 1.18
N ARG A 81 37.81 19.52 2.32
CA ARG A 81 36.50 19.62 2.99
C ARG A 81 35.77 20.94 2.72
N THR A 82 36.28 21.77 1.81
CA THR A 82 35.64 23.03 1.41
C THR A 82 34.31 22.74 0.70
N ALA A 83 33.20 23.18 1.29
CA ALA A 83 31.88 23.11 0.69
C ALA A 83 31.77 23.98 -0.57
N PHE A 84 30.87 23.64 -1.51
CA PHE A 84 30.67 24.38 -2.76
C PHE A 84 30.46 25.89 -2.53
N GLY A 85 29.57 26.28 -1.61
CA GLY A 85 29.35 27.69 -1.28
C GLY A 85 30.53 28.38 -0.59
N ALA A 86 31.38 27.64 0.13
CA ALA A 86 32.61 28.17 0.69
C ALA A 86 33.67 28.41 -0.39
N ALA A 87 33.79 27.49 -1.37
CA ALA A 87 34.65 27.64 -2.54
C ALA A 87 34.24 28.86 -3.39
N VAL A 88 32.93 29.04 -3.68
CA VAL A 88 32.42 30.24 -4.35
C VAL A 88 32.72 31.51 -3.54
N SER A 89 32.63 31.45 -2.21
CA SER A 89 32.98 32.59 -1.33
C SER A 89 34.49 32.89 -1.28
N GLU A 90 35.35 31.92 -1.59
CA GLU A 90 36.81 32.12 -1.76
C GLU A 90 37.10 32.76 -3.13
N ALA A 91 36.51 32.23 -4.20
CA ALA A 91 36.60 32.80 -5.55
C ALA A 91 36.23 34.29 -5.57
N LEU A 92 35.14 34.68 -4.90
CA LEU A 92 34.70 36.08 -4.84
C LEU A 92 35.61 36.98 -3.99
N ARG A 93 36.34 36.43 -3.01
CA ARG A 93 37.35 37.18 -2.25
C ARG A 93 38.62 37.41 -3.07
N ALA A 94 38.99 36.47 -3.94
CA ALA A 94 40.08 36.63 -4.89
C ALA A 94 39.71 37.50 -6.11
N ALA A 95 38.43 37.55 -6.48
CA ALA A 95 37.93 38.26 -7.67
C ALA A 95 37.16 39.55 -7.30
N PRO A 96 37.83 40.72 -7.19
CA PRO A 96 37.15 42.00 -6.94
C PRO A 96 36.20 42.36 -8.09
N HIS A 97 35.35 43.37 -7.86
CA HIS A 97 34.52 43.96 -8.93
C HIS A 97 35.35 44.31 -10.17
N LEU A 98 34.75 44.13 -11.33
CA LEU A 98 35.35 44.46 -12.62
C LEU A 98 34.99 45.91 -12.93
N ASP A 99 35.97 46.82 -12.79
CA ASP A 99 35.81 48.21 -13.19
C ASP A 99 35.40 48.26 -14.68
N PRO A 100 34.23 48.82 -15.04
CA PRO A 100 33.81 48.95 -16.43
C PRO A 100 34.83 49.70 -17.30
N ALA A 101 35.63 50.60 -16.73
CA ALA A 101 36.71 51.30 -17.43
C ALA A 101 37.95 50.43 -17.71
N SER A 102 38.06 49.25 -17.07
CA SER A 102 39.12 48.27 -17.31
C SER A 102 38.80 47.24 -18.40
N LEU A 103 37.57 47.27 -18.94
CA LEU A 103 37.14 46.38 -20.01
C LEU A 103 37.73 46.80 -21.37
N PRO A 104 38.05 45.84 -22.27
CA PRO A 104 38.59 46.16 -23.60
C PRO A 104 37.54 46.74 -24.57
N TYR A 105 36.29 46.89 -24.12
CA TYR A 105 35.15 47.45 -24.87
C TYR A 105 34.36 48.39 -23.94
N ARG A 106 33.59 49.32 -24.50
CA ARG A 106 32.72 50.21 -23.70
C ARG A 106 31.34 49.58 -23.46
N THR A 107 30.75 49.81 -22.29
CA THR A 107 29.42 49.30 -21.94
C THR A 107 28.27 50.18 -22.44
N ASP A 108 28.57 51.37 -22.97
CA ASP A 108 27.61 52.39 -23.43
C ASP A 108 27.35 52.36 -24.96
N THR A 109 28.02 51.47 -25.70
CA THR A 109 27.80 51.32 -27.15
C THR A 109 26.45 50.68 -27.45
N TYR A 110 25.74 51.27 -28.42
CA TYR A 110 24.42 50.85 -28.90
C TYR A 110 24.39 49.37 -29.31
N ASP A 111 23.22 48.75 -29.17
CA ASP A 111 23.01 47.30 -29.32
C ASP A 111 23.35 46.82 -30.74
N VAL A 112 24.34 45.93 -30.85
CA VAL A 112 24.81 45.34 -32.13
C VAL A 112 24.01 44.07 -32.48
N SER A 113 23.01 43.69 -31.69
CA SER A 113 22.21 42.47 -31.93
C SER A 113 21.13 42.60 -33.02
N ASP A 114 20.97 43.78 -33.63
CA ASP A 114 20.17 43.96 -34.85
C ASP A 114 21.05 44.19 -36.09
N PRO A 115 21.27 43.16 -36.93
CA PRO A 115 21.97 43.30 -38.21
C PRO A 115 21.10 43.81 -39.37
N TYR A 116 19.80 44.07 -39.15
CA TYR A 116 18.85 44.52 -40.18
C TYR A 116 18.44 46.00 -40.07
N GLY A 117 18.71 46.65 -38.94
CA GLY A 117 18.57 48.11 -38.80
C GLY A 117 17.13 48.58 -38.73
N ASP A 118 16.28 47.87 -38.01
CA ASP A 118 14.91 48.30 -37.73
C ASP A 118 14.93 49.27 -36.53
N THR A 119 15.04 50.56 -36.85
CA THR A 119 15.01 51.64 -35.86
C THR A 119 13.59 51.87 -35.34
N ASP A 120 13.11 50.92 -34.54
CA ASP A 120 11.84 51.00 -33.82
C ASP A 120 11.96 52.05 -32.69
N GLU A 121 11.68 53.32 -33.02
CA GLU A 121 11.82 54.47 -32.12
C GLU A 121 10.93 54.39 -30.86
N ASP A 122 9.93 53.49 -30.84
CA ASP A 122 9.02 53.26 -29.71
C ASP A 122 9.61 52.35 -28.61
N ARG A 123 10.82 51.78 -28.78
CA ARG A 123 11.47 51.02 -27.70
C ARG A 123 11.90 51.94 -26.55
N PRO A 124 11.48 51.66 -25.29
CA PRO A 124 11.87 52.48 -24.15
C PRO A 124 13.40 52.43 -23.95
N PRO A 125 14.04 53.56 -23.56
CA PRO A 125 15.50 53.62 -23.42
C PRO A 125 15.99 52.61 -22.37
N ARG A 126 16.74 51.60 -22.83
CA ARG A 126 17.35 50.59 -21.96
C ARG A 126 18.41 51.24 -21.06
N SER A 127 18.45 50.83 -19.79
CA SER A 127 19.50 51.29 -18.86
C SER A 127 20.89 50.85 -19.35
N THR A 128 21.79 51.81 -19.48
CA THR A 128 23.22 51.64 -19.81
C THR A 128 24.08 51.34 -18.58
N GLU A 129 23.49 51.22 -17.40
CA GLU A 129 24.22 50.86 -16.18
C GLU A 129 24.79 49.43 -16.29
N PRO A 130 26.08 49.22 -15.98
CA PRO A 130 26.70 47.91 -16.03
C PRO A 130 26.17 47.02 -14.89
N VAL A 131 25.88 45.76 -15.22
CA VAL A 131 25.39 44.76 -14.26
C VAL A 131 26.39 43.61 -14.18
N GLU A 132 26.96 43.39 -13.00
CA GLU A 132 27.81 42.23 -12.73
C GLU A 132 26.99 40.98 -12.43
N TRP A 133 27.33 39.88 -13.12
CA TRP A 133 26.74 38.56 -12.97
C TRP A 133 27.80 37.54 -12.57
N LEU A 134 27.40 36.61 -11.70
CA LEU A 134 28.16 35.43 -11.32
C LEU A 134 27.53 34.21 -12.01
N TRP A 135 28.31 33.46 -12.77
CA TRP A 135 27.87 32.22 -13.40
C TRP A 135 28.52 31.02 -12.72
N LEU A 136 27.74 30.24 -11.98
CA LEU A 136 28.23 29.10 -11.20
C LEU A 136 28.13 27.81 -12.02
N LEU A 137 29.21 27.04 -12.04
CA LEU A 137 29.33 25.74 -12.71
C LEU A 137 29.97 24.70 -11.78
N HIS A 138 29.52 23.45 -11.87
CA HIS A 138 30.21 22.30 -11.26
C HIS A 138 31.15 21.65 -12.28
N ASP A 139 32.18 20.93 -11.81
CA ASP A 139 33.06 20.13 -12.67
C ASP A 139 32.35 19.09 -13.56
N ASP A 140 31.13 18.68 -13.21
CA ASP A 140 30.29 17.73 -13.93
C ASP A 140 29.13 18.36 -14.72
N SER A 141 29.26 19.65 -15.05
CA SER A 141 28.27 20.47 -15.79
C SER A 141 28.78 20.98 -17.13
N GLU A 142 28.24 20.50 -18.25
CA GLU A 142 28.58 20.98 -19.60
C GLU A 142 27.50 21.93 -20.13
N PRO A 143 27.75 23.26 -20.18
CA PRO A 143 26.87 24.20 -20.86
C PRO A 143 26.96 24.05 -22.38
N ALA A 144 25.82 24.19 -23.07
CA ALA A 144 25.77 24.34 -24.52
C ALA A 144 26.41 25.67 -24.98
N PRO A 145 26.98 25.79 -26.19
CA PRO A 145 27.73 26.98 -26.63
C PRO A 145 26.94 28.30 -26.56
N ASP A 146 25.63 28.24 -26.74
CA ASP A 146 24.66 29.34 -26.73
C ASP A 146 24.10 29.65 -25.33
N ALA A 147 24.37 28.81 -24.32
CA ALA A 147 23.71 28.87 -23.02
C ALA A 147 23.86 30.23 -22.31
N LEU A 148 25.06 30.80 -22.26
CA LEU A 148 25.27 32.11 -21.64
C LEU A 148 24.67 33.25 -22.47
N HIS A 149 24.67 33.14 -23.80
CA HIS A 149 24.01 34.13 -24.66
C HIS A 149 22.50 34.18 -24.37
N LEU A 150 21.85 33.02 -24.30
CA LEU A 150 20.41 32.90 -24.03
C LEU A 150 20.03 33.33 -22.61
N LEU A 151 20.85 33.02 -21.61
CA LEU A 151 20.66 33.51 -20.24
C LEU A 151 20.79 35.04 -20.15
N LEU A 152 21.77 35.65 -20.84
CA LEU A 152 21.92 37.10 -20.84
C LEU A 152 20.84 37.82 -21.66
N ARG A 153 20.36 37.22 -22.74
CA ARG A 153 19.19 37.71 -23.49
C ARG A 153 17.96 37.78 -22.60
N ALA A 154 17.65 36.70 -21.88
CA ALA A 154 16.52 36.69 -20.95
C ALA A 154 16.70 37.69 -19.79
N ALA A 155 17.93 37.94 -19.34
CA ALA A 155 18.23 38.95 -18.34
C ALA A 155 18.05 40.39 -18.86
N ASP A 156 18.33 40.64 -20.14
CA ASP A 156 18.11 41.93 -20.80
C ASP A 156 16.62 42.21 -21.01
N GLU A 157 15.87 41.19 -21.47
CA GLU A 157 14.41 41.23 -21.67
C GLU A 157 13.62 41.32 -20.34
N LEU A 158 14.16 40.84 -19.22
CA LEU A 158 13.48 40.79 -17.91
C LEU A 158 14.28 41.47 -16.76
N PRO A 159 14.37 42.82 -16.70
CA PRO A 159 15.19 43.54 -15.71
C PRO A 159 14.86 43.30 -14.22
N SER A 160 13.69 42.72 -13.91
CA SER A 160 13.27 42.36 -12.53
C SER A 160 13.86 41.03 -12.03
N VAL A 161 14.55 40.29 -12.91
CA VAL A 161 15.15 39.00 -12.61
C VAL A 161 16.54 39.19 -12.01
N ALA A 162 16.82 38.49 -10.91
CA ALA A 162 18.13 38.50 -10.27
C ALA A 162 18.89 37.18 -10.38
N MET A 163 18.20 36.10 -10.75
CA MET A 163 18.76 34.76 -10.82
C MET A 163 18.07 33.98 -11.95
N LEU A 164 18.88 33.47 -12.87
CA LEU A 164 18.47 32.69 -14.03
C LEU A 164 19.16 31.34 -13.97
N GLY A 165 18.53 30.32 -14.55
CA GLY A 165 19.18 29.03 -14.74
C GLY A 165 18.69 28.29 -15.98
N PRO A 166 19.56 27.46 -16.56
CA PRO A 166 19.25 26.68 -17.76
C PRO A 166 18.33 25.51 -17.46
N LYS A 167 17.79 24.93 -18.52
CA LYS A 167 17.26 23.57 -18.55
C LYS A 167 18.40 22.57 -18.32
N VAL A 168 18.25 21.68 -17.34
CA VAL A 168 19.25 20.65 -17.02
C VAL A 168 18.84 19.31 -17.62
N ARG A 169 19.68 18.76 -18.49
CA ARG A 169 19.50 17.43 -19.11
C ARG A 169 20.55 16.43 -18.60
N SER A 170 20.28 15.13 -18.75
CA SER A 170 21.19 14.07 -18.31
C SER A 170 22.47 14.02 -19.15
N TRP A 171 23.61 13.86 -18.49
CA TRP A 171 24.91 13.66 -19.15
C TRP A 171 24.97 12.38 -20.00
N TYR A 172 24.16 11.37 -19.65
CA TYR A 172 24.20 10.03 -20.25
C TYR A 172 23.10 9.84 -21.30
N ASP A 173 21.91 10.39 -21.07
CA ASP A 173 20.84 10.51 -22.06
C ASP A 173 20.57 11.99 -22.33
N ARG A 174 21.13 12.52 -23.42
CA ARG A 174 21.07 13.96 -23.74
C ARG A 174 19.64 14.49 -23.99
N ARG A 175 18.62 13.64 -24.09
CA ARG A 175 17.21 14.05 -24.18
C ARG A 175 16.45 13.93 -22.86
N GLN A 176 16.94 13.14 -21.90
CA GLN A 176 16.31 13.04 -20.58
C GLN A 176 16.42 14.37 -19.82
N LEU A 177 15.28 14.90 -19.38
CA LEU A 177 15.20 16.05 -18.47
C LEU A 177 15.57 15.62 -17.05
N LEU A 178 16.42 16.42 -16.39
CA LEU A 178 16.70 16.30 -14.95
C LEU A 178 16.00 17.42 -14.17
N GLU A 179 16.10 18.67 -14.65
CA GLU A 179 15.49 19.84 -14.00
C GLU A 179 15.05 20.89 -15.02
N VAL A 180 13.89 21.51 -14.79
CA VAL A 180 13.46 22.72 -15.51
C VAL A 180 12.97 23.74 -14.46
N GLY A 181 13.92 24.13 -13.61
CA GLY A 181 13.67 24.77 -12.32
C GLY A 181 13.28 23.76 -11.22
N THR A 182 13.33 24.22 -9.96
CA THR A 182 13.05 23.41 -8.78
C THR A 182 12.18 24.12 -7.76
N THR A 183 11.48 23.33 -6.96
CA THR A 183 10.69 23.74 -5.80
C THR A 183 10.72 22.66 -4.70
N LEU A 184 10.06 22.91 -3.58
CA LEU A 184 9.97 22.01 -2.43
C LEU A 184 8.53 21.60 -2.15
N THR A 185 8.30 20.32 -1.87
CA THR A 185 7.05 19.92 -1.21
C THR A 185 6.99 20.53 0.19
N GLY A 186 5.79 20.65 0.75
CA GLY A 186 5.60 20.89 2.19
C GLY A 186 6.11 19.76 3.11
N SER A 187 6.91 18.81 2.62
CA SER A 187 7.68 17.83 3.43
C SER A 187 9.20 17.95 3.24
N GLY A 188 9.66 18.84 2.36
CA GLY A 188 11.07 19.13 2.08
C GLY A 188 11.66 18.33 0.92
N ARG A 189 10.85 17.57 0.18
CA ARG A 189 11.32 16.82 -1.00
C ARG A 189 11.53 17.80 -2.15
N ARG A 190 12.68 17.71 -2.86
CA ARG A 190 12.92 18.43 -4.13
C ARG A 190 11.87 18.00 -5.15
N TRP A 191 11.38 18.94 -5.95
CA TRP A 191 10.44 18.67 -7.03
C TRP A 191 10.76 19.58 -8.20
N THR A 192 10.92 18.98 -9.38
CA THR A 192 11.33 19.61 -10.64
C THR A 192 10.17 19.87 -11.61
N GLY A 193 8.94 19.50 -11.24
CA GLY A 193 7.80 19.40 -12.15
C GLY A 193 7.77 18.16 -13.06
N LEU A 194 8.83 17.35 -13.08
CA LEU A 194 9.04 16.31 -14.10
C LEU A 194 8.59 14.90 -13.69
N GLU A 195 8.21 14.11 -14.69
CA GLU A 195 8.04 12.65 -14.59
C GLU A 195 9.38 11.91 -14.53
N ARG A 196 9.35 10.63 -14.12
CA ARG A 196 10.58 9.84 -14.01
C ARG A 196 11.11 9.48 -15.40
N ARG A 197 12.32 9.97 -15.71
CA ARG A 197 13.01 9.82 -17.02
C ARG A 197 12.21 10.45 -18.16
N GLU A 198 11.52 11.54 -17.87
CA GLU A 198 10.84 12.37 -18.87
C GLU A 198 11.82 12.81 -19.97
N GLN A 199 11.39 12.68 -21.23
CA GLN A 199 12.18 13.02 -22.40
C GLN A 199 11.79 14.41 -22.90
N ASP A 200 12.79 15.21 -23.26
CA ASP A 200 12.59 16.55 -23.81
C ASP A 200 12.05 16.47 -25.24
N GLN A 201 10.84 17.00 -25.38
CA GLN A 201 10.03 17.10 -26.60
C GLN A 201 9.53 18.55 -26.79
N GLY A 202 10.12 19.51 -26.07
CA GLY A 202 9.72 20.93 -26.07
C GLY A 202 8.60 21.30 -25.09
N GLN A 203 8.15 20.35 -24.26
CA GLN A 203 6.98 20.51 -23.38
C GLN A 203 7.20 21.43 -22.16
N HIS A 204 8.43 21.88 -21.91
CA HIS A 204 8.76 22.84 -20.84
C HIS A 204 9.54 24.06 -21.34
N ASP A 205 9.31 24.49 -22.60
CA ASP A 205 10.15 25.51 -23.24
C ASP A 205 9.78 26.97 -22.86
N ALA A 206 8.69 27.18 -22.11
CA ALA A 206 8.30 28.50 -21.64
C ALA A 206 9.16 29.01 -20.47
N ILE A 207 9.75 30.21 -20.61
CA ILE A 207 10.38 30.95 -19.51
C ILE A 207 9.35 31.19 -18.40
N ARG A 208 9.64 30.69 -17.19
CA ARG A 208 8.72 30.76 -16.04
C ARG A 208 9.42 31.07 -14.73
N GLY A 209 8.69 31.71 -13.82
CA GLY A 209 9.14 31.93 -12.44
C GLY A 209 9.19 30.61 -11.67
N VAL A 210 10.26 30.40 -10.90
CA VAL A 210 10.51 29.16 -10.14
C VAL A 210 11.05 29.49 -8.74
N LEU A 211 10.94 28.56 -7.79
CA LEU A 211 11.50 28.78 -6.44
C LEU A 211 13.03 28.84 -6.49
N SER A 212 13.66 27.96 -7.27
CA SER A 212 15.10 27.99 -7.53
C SER A 212 15.48 27.30 -8.85
N VAL A 213 16.76 27.40 -9.21
CA VAL A 213 17.44 26.73 -10.33
C VAL A 213 18.71 26.05 -9.82
N SER A 214 19.20 25.04 -10.54
CA SER A 214 20.38 24.26 -10.14
C SER A 214 21.66 25.10 -10.11
N SER A 215 22.49 24.93 -9.07
CA SER A 215 23.82 25.54 -8.98
C SER A 215 24.81 25.04 -10.03
N ALA A 216 24.46 24.00 -10.79
CA ALA A 216 25.18 23.45 -11.93
C ALA A 216 25.24 24.38 -13.17
N GLY A 217 24.46 25.47 -13.20
CA GLY A 217 24.48 26.45 -14.31
C GLY A 217 23.89 27.82 -13.95
N LEU A 218 23.86 28.15 -12.66
CA LEU A 218 23.15 29.29 -12.08
C LEU A 218 23.82 30.61 -12.44
N LEU A 219 23.08 31.55 -13.05
CA LEU A 219 23.51 32.92 -13.31
C LEU A 219 22.80 33.88 -12.35
N VAL A 220 23.53 34.63 -11.52
CA VAL A 220 22.96 35.51 -10.49
C VAL A 220 23.63 36.88 -10.47
N ARG A 221 22.87 37.95 -10.24
CA ARG A 221 23.45 39.29 -10.06
C ARG A 221 24.31 39.34 -8.80
N ARG A 222 25.50 39.92 -8.92
CA ARG A 222 26.48 39.97 -7.82
C ARG A 222 26.00 40.80 -6.63
N ASP A 223 25.30 41.91 -6.88
CA ASP A 223 24.74 42.77 -5.83
C ASP A 223 23.67 42.04 -4.97
N VAL A 224 22.83 41.23 -5.62
CA VAL A 224 21.84 40.38 -4.94
C VAL A 224 22.51 39.22 -4.20
N TRP A 225 23.57 38.64 -4.76
CA TRP A 225 24.36 37.62 -4.08
C TRP A 225 25.00 38.14 -2.77
N GLU A 226 25.66 39.30 -2.84
CA GLU A 226 26.37 39.89 -1.71
C GLU A 226 25.40 40.41 -0.64
N SER A 227 24.32 41.10 -1.03
CA SER A 227 23.31 41.61 -0.08
C SER A 227 22.52 40.51 0.65
N LEU A 228 22.36 39.33 0.04
CA LEU A 228 21.74 38.16 0.68
C LEU A 228 22.74 37.23 1.37
N GLY A 229 24.05 37.49 1.26
CA GLY A 229 25.12 36.73 1.92
C GLY A 229 25.40 35.36 1.30
N GLY A 230 25.17 35.17 -0.01
CA GLY A 230 25.45 33.94 -0.74
C GLY A 230 24.74 32.68 -0.20
N PHE A 231 25.35 31.50 -0.38
CA PHE A 231 24.83 30.24 0.18
C PHE A 231 24.99 30.16 1.71
N ASP A 232 24.03 29.56 2.42
CA ASP A 232 24.09 29.42 3.89
C ASP A 232 25.13 28.32 4.23
N PRO A 233 26.18 28.59 5.03
CA PRO A 233 27.24 27.62 5.33
C PRO A 233 26.76 26.39 6.11
N ARG A 234 25.50 26.39 6.60
CA ARG A 234 24.85 25.22 7.22
C ARG A 234 24.31 24.21 6.19
N LEU A 235 24.40 24.52 4.90
CA LEU A 235 24.00 23.67 3.76
C LEU A 235 25.20 23.37 2.86
N PRO A 236 26.20 22.58 3.31
CA PRO A 236 27.48 22.44 2.61
C PRO A 236 27.49 21.53 1.36
N LEU A 237 26.37 20.91 1.00
CA LEU A 237 26.30 19.91 -0.09
C LEU A 237 24.95 19.84 -0.81
N SER A 238 23.84 20.20 -0.15
CA SER A 238 22.50 19.99 -0.70
C SER A 238 21.54 21.03 -0.16
N ARG A 239 20.66 21.52 -1.06
CA ARG A 239 19.62 22.53 -0.80
C ARG A 239 20.13 23.95 -0.61
N ASP A 240 21.43 24.19 -0.75
CA ASP A 240 22.03 25.51 -0.89
C ASP A 240 21.41 26.29 -2.07
N ASP A 241 21.29 25.64 -3.23
CA ASP A 241 20.58 26.12 -4.41
C ASP A 241 19.16 26.61 -4.06
N THR A 242 18.38 25.75 -3.41
CA THR A 242 16.96 25.89 -3.16
C THR A 242 16.69 26.91 -2.05
N ASP A 243 17.56 26.95 -1.04
CA ASP A 243 17.54 27.91 0.05
C ASP A 243 17.83 29.33 -0.43
N PHE A 244 18.84 29.49 -1.29
CA PHE A 244 19.21 30.78 -1.85
C PHE A 244 18.15 31.29 -2.83
N GLY A 245 17.64 30.46 -3.75
CA GLY A 245 16.53 30.85 -4.64
C GLY A 245 15.26 31.26 -3.88
N TRP A 246 14.95 30.59 -2.76
CA TRP A 246 13.88 31.04 -1.86
C TRP A 246 14.21 32.40 -1.25
N ARG A 247 15.43 32.63 -0.75
CA ARG A 247 15.84 33.94 -0.20
C ARG A 247 15.78 35.07 -1.24
N VAL A 248 16.18 34.81 -2.49
CA VAL A 248 16.08 35.76 -3.62
C VAL A 248 14.63 36.14 -3.87
N ASN A 249 13.72 35.16 -4.03
CA ASN A 249 12.29 35.40 -4.19
C ASN A 249 11.68 36.11 -2.96
N ALA A 250 12.07 35.74 -1.74
CA ALA A 250 11.56 36.34 -0.50
C ALA A 250 12.02 37.80 -0.31
N ALA A 251 13.14 38.20 -0.91
CA ALA A 251 13.63 39.59 -0.95
C ALA A 251 12.92 40.45 -2.02
N GLY A 252 12.05 39.87 -2.85
CA GLY A 252 11.27 40.58 -3.87
C GLY A 252 11.91 40.59 -5.27
N HIS A 253 13.04 39.90 -5.45
CA HIS A 253 13.61 39.65 -6.77
C HIS A 253 12.95 38.43 -7.43
N ARG A 254 13.06 38.28 -8.75
CA ARG A 254 12.55 37.09 -9.45
C ARG A 254 13.66 36.09 -9.77
N VAL A 255 13.34 34.80 -9.57
CA VAL A 255 14.12 33.67 -10.08
C VAL A 255 13.37 33.03 -11.25
N VAL A 256 14.04 32.79 -12.38
CA VAL A 256 13.44 32.17 -13.58
C VAL A 256 14.28 31.03 -14.12
N VAL A 257 13.62 30.07 -14.76
CA VAL A 257 14.29 29.11 -15.65
C VAL A 257 14.21 29.64 -17.09
N VAL A 258 15.31 29.52 -17.83
CA VAL A 258 15.42 29.86 -19.27
C VAL A 258 15.58 28.54 -20.03
N PRO A 259 14.51 27.96 -20.59
CA PRO A 259 14.55 26.57 -21.06
C PRO A 259 15.38 26.34 -22.33
N ASP A 260 15.58 27.39 -23.14
CA ASP A 260 16.40 27.35 -24.35
C ASP A 260 17.90 27.20 -24.01
N ALA A 261 18.34 27.79 -22.91
CA ALA A 261 19.69 27.59 -22.39
C ALA A 261 19.79 26.17 -21.79
N VAL A 262 20.72 25.35 -22.27
CA VAL A 262 20.86 23.94 -21.84
C VAL A 262 22.20 23.67 -21.16
N VAL A 263 22.16 22.94 -20.04
CA VAL A 263 23.32 22.32 -19.40
C VAL A 263 23.10 20.80 -19.31
N GLN A 264 24.12 20.01 -19.67
CA GLN A 264 24.18 18.58 -19.38
C GLN A 264 24.83 18.36 -18.01
N HIS A 265 24.19 17.61 -17.11
CA HIS A 265 24.69 17.37 -15.75
C HIS A 265 24.76 15.89 -15.40
N ALA A 266 25.82 15.48 -14.69
CA ALA A 266 26.05 14.07 -14.35
C ALA A 266 25.55 13.65 -12.95
N GLU A 267 25.21 14.64 -12.10
CA GLU A 267 24.80 14.47 -10.69
C GLU A 267 25.76 13.58 -9.88
N ALA A 268 27.08 13.76 -10.07
CA ALA A 268 28.10 12.80 -9.61
C ALA A 268 28.05 12.50 -8.11
N ALA A 269 27.89 13.53 -7.27
CA ALA A 269 27.75 13.36 -5.82
C ALA A 269 26.37 12.79 -5.42
N THR A 270 25.28 13.30 -6.00
CA THR A 270 23.90 12.91 -5.64
C THR A 270 23.57 11.46 -6.05
N ARG A 271 24.22 10.95 -7.10
CA ARG A 271 24.08 9.57 -7.58
C ARG A 271 25.12 8.59 -7.00
N GLU A 272 25.83 8.99 -5.95
CA GLU A 272 26.87 8.16 -5.28
C GLU A 272 28.00 7.71 -6.23
N ARG A 273 28.23 8.44 -7.34
CA ARG A 273 29.29 8.16 -8.35
C ARG A 273 30.64 8.75 -7.95
N ARG A 274 30.65 9.68 -7.00
CA ARG A 274 31.82 10.29 -6.36
C ARG A 274 31.64 10.19 -4.83
N PRO A 275 32.68 9.86 -4.04
CA PRO A 275 32.60 9.94 -2.59
C PRO A 275 32.33 11.39 -2.15
N ILE A 276 31.72 11.54 -0.97
CA ILE A 276 31.39 12.84 -0.38
C ILE A 276 32.33 13.05 0.80
N ASP A 277 33.26 14.01 0.68
CA ASP A 277 34.26 14.30 1.72
C ASP A 277 33.85 15.48 2.63
N VAL A 278 32.95 16.35 2.18
CA VAL A 278 32.39 17.48 2.95
C VAL A 278 31.40 17.06 4.03
N ALA A 279 30.92 15.81 4.00
CA ALA A 279 29.96 15.25 4.96
C ALA A 279 30.16 13.74 5.09
N ALA A 280 29.85 13.16 6.26
CA ALA A 280 29.94 11.70 6.43
C ALA A 280 29.11 10.97 5.36
N ASN A 281 29.71 9.94 4.73
CA ASN A 281 29.24 9.24 3.51
C ASN A 281 27.84 8.58 3.64
N ARG A 282 26.79 9.41 3.69
CA ARG A 282 25.37 9.09 3.77
C ARG A 282 24.53 10.23 3.14
N PRO A 283 24.57 10.41 1.81
CA PRO A 283 23.93 11.56 1.14
C PRO A 283 22.45 11.75 1.51
N HIS A 284 21.67 10.66 1.64
CA HIS A 284 20.26 10.72 2.05
C HIS A 284 20.03 11.42 3.40
N ARG A 285 20.91 11.20 4.39
CA ARG A 285 20.85 11.87 5.70
C ARG A 285 21.12 13.37 5.58
N VAL A 286 22.09 13.75 4.75
CA VAL A 286 22.50 15.14 4.53
C VAL A 286 21.41 15.91 3.79
N ASP A 287 20.89 15.36 2.69
CA ASP A 287 19.75 15.92 1.95
C ASP A 287 18.53 16.11 2.88
N ARG A 288 18.23 15.11 3.72
CA ARG A 288 17.10 15.17 4.65
C ARG A 288 17.26 16.25 5.71
N ALA A 289 18.47 16.44 6.23
CA ALA A 289 18.79 17.52 7.17
C ALA A 289 18.69 18.88 6.48
N GLY A 290 19.29 19.05 5.30
CA GLY A 290 19.22 20.29 4.52
C GLY A 290 17.78 20.67 4.17
N ALA A 291 16.95 19.69 3.78
CA ALA A 291 15.52 19.87 3.52
C ALA A 291 14.73 20.34 4.75
N ALA A 292 14.98 19.75 5.92
CA ALA A 292 14.33 20.15 7.17
C ALA A 292 14.78 21.56 7.61
N PHE A 293 16.07 21.87 7.50
CA PHE A 293 16.62 23.18 7.80
C PHE A 293 16.05 24.26 6.88
N THR A 294 16.11 24.07 5.55
CA THR A 294 15.63 25.02 4.54
C THR A 294 14.17 25.41 4.76
N LEU A 295 13.29 24.43 5.03
CA LEU A 295 11.89 24.70 5.34
C LEU A 295 11.72 25.49 6.66
N LEU A 296 12.37 25.07 7.74
CA LEU A 296 12.26 25.71 9.05
C LEU A 296 12.92 27.10 9.10
N ALA A 297 13.91 27.36 8.25
CA ALA A 297 14.62 28.63 8.17
C ALA A 297 13.90 29.68 7.29
N ASN A 298 13.19 29.27 6.23
CA ASN A 298 12.52 30.20 5.31
C ASN A 298 11.03 30.47 5.58
N THR A 299 10.28 29.53 6.18
CA THR A 299 8.84 29.71 6.48
C THR A 299 8.61 30.94 7.39
N SER A 300 7.74 31.89 7.05
CA SER A 300 7.51 33.09 7.87
C SER A 300 6.64 32.84 9.11
N GLY A 301 6.53 33.85 9.97
CA GLY A 301 5.54 33.93 11.05
C GLY A 301 5.57 32.81 12.11
N ALA A 302 4.41 32.59 12.74
CA ALA A 302 4.20 31.61 13.81
C ALA A 302 3.86 30.20 13.31
N GLY A 303 3.96 29.92 12.01
CA GLY A 303 3.64 28.60 11.43
C GLY A 303 4.73 27.53 11.64
N TRP A 304 5.94 27.94 12.06
CA TRP A 304 7.08 27.02 12.21
C TRP A 304 6.90 25.88 13.25
N PRO A 305 6.15 26.01 14.36
CA PRO A 305 5.92 24.88 15.29
C PRO A 305 5.02 23.80 14.67
N LEU A 306 4.02 24.20 13.87
CA LEU A 306 3.18 23.26 13.11
C LEU A 306 4.01 22.53 12.05
N LEU A 307 4.92 23.25 11.38
CA LEU A 307 5.88 22.66 10.45
C LEU A 307 6.87 21.71 11.16
N TRP A 308 7.36 22.06 12.35
CA TRP A 308 8.21 21.21 13.20
C TRP A 308 7.52 19.88 13.52
N LEU A 309 6.26 19.92 13.99
CA LEU A 309 5.45 18.73 14.26
C LEU A 309 5.22 17.91 12.98
N ARG A 310 4.87 18.57 11.87
CA ARG A 310 4.66 17.93 10.57
C ARG A 310 5.93 17.24 10.05
N LEU A 311 7.11 17.82 10.26
CA LEU A 311 8.39 17.22 9.89
C LEU A 311 8.71 16.01 10.78
N LEU A 312 8.44 16.09 12.09
CA LEU A 312 8.61 14.97 13.03
C LEU A 312 7.74 13.76 12.64
N PHE A 313 6.42 13.93 12.63
CA PHE A 313 5.49 12.84 12.30
C PHE A 313 5.66 12.35 10.87
N GLY A 314 5.93 13.25 9.92
CA GLY A 314 6.21 12.87 8.53
C GLY A 314 7.51 12.07 8.38
N GLY A 315 8.56 12.39 9.16
CA GLY A 315 9.82 11.64 9.20
C GLY A 315 9.64 10.25 9.81
N LEU A 316 8.88 10.13 10.91
CA LEU A 316 8.52 8.84 11.50
C LEU A 316 7.75 7.94 10.52
N LEU A 317 6.75 8.49 9.83
CA LEU A 317 5.97 7.76 8.82
C LEU A 317 6.82 7.32 7.62
N ARG A 318 7.77 8.15 7.15
CA ARG A 318 8.71 7.78 6.08
C ARG A 318 9.72 6.73 6.54
N SER A 319 10.25 6.85 7.75
CA SER A 319 11.12 5.86 8.36
C SER A 319 10.43 4.48 8.47
N LEU A 320 9.18 4.45 8.95
CA LEU A 320 8.35 3.25 8.96
C LEU A 320 8.10 2.71 7.54
N GLY A 321 7.84 3.58 6.56
CA GLY A 321 7.69 3.19 5.14
C GLY A 321 8.96 2.55 4.57
N TYR A 322 10.15 3.08 4.89
CA TYR A 322 11.43 2.46 4.52
C TYR A 322 11.66 1.13 5.23
N LEU A 323 11.27 1.00 6.50
CA LEU A 323 11.36 -0.26 7.25
C LEU A 323 10.46 -1.35 6.66
N LEU A 324 9.19 -1.02 6.34
CA LEU A 324 8.26 -1.89 5.63
C LEU A 324 8.77 -2.26 4.22
N GLY A 325 9.45 -1.31 3.56
CA GLY A 325 10.16 -1.52 2.29
C GLY A 325 11.47 -2.32 2.40
N LYS A 326 11.86 -2.77 3.60
CA LYS A 326 13.10 -3.53 3.91
C LYS A 326 14.39 -2.74 3.68
N LEU A 327 14.36 -1.42 3.90
CA LEU A 327 15.48 -0.48 3.77
C LEU A 327 15.85 0.15 5.14
N PRO A 328 16.37 -0.62 6.11
CA PRO A 328 16.63 -0.11 7.47
C PRO A 328 17.66 1.02 7.53
N GLY A 329 18.65 1.03 6.62
CA GLY A 329 19.61 2.14 6.52
C GLY A 329 18.93 3.47 6.15
N MET A 330 18.08 3.46 5.11
CA MET A 330 17.30 4.64 4.69
C MET A 330 16.31 5.07 5.78
N ALA A 331 15.71 4.10 6.48
CA ALA A 331 14.82 4.39 7.61
C ALA A 331 15.54 5.14 8.75
N LEU A 332 16.78 4.73 9.05
CA LEU A 332 17.64 5.37 10.04
C LEU A 332 18.11 6.76 9.57
N ASP A 333 18.53 6.89 8.31
CA ASP A 333 19.04 8.15 7.76
C ASP A 333 17.93 9.22 7.61
N GLU A 334 16.71 8.82 7.23
CA GLU A 334 15.50 9.65 7.24
C GLU A 334 15.22 10.22 8.64
N LEU A 335 15.33 9.36 9.67
CA LEU A 335 15.04 9.71 11.05
C LEU A 335 16.15 10.59 11.62
N LEU A 336 17.43 10.20 11.47
CA LEU A 336 18.58 10.95 11.97
C LEU A 336 18.74 12.31 11.29
N GLY A 337 18.49 12.41 9.98
CA GLY A 337 18.54 13.68 9.25
C GLY A 337 17.41 14.63 9.64
N THR A 338 16.22 14.10 9.96
CA THR A 338 15.11 14.92 10.46
C THR A 338 15.36 15.36 11.92
N VAL A 339 15.73 14.42 12.79
CA VAL A 339 15.87 14.65 14.24
C VAL A 339 17.06 15.56 14.59
N SER A 340 18.17 15.50 13.83
CA SER A 340 19.34 16.36 14.06
C SER A 340 19.02 17.86 14.00
N VAL A 341 18.11 18.26 13.10
CA VAL A 341 17.64 19.65 12.96
C VAL A 341 16.60 19.99 14.01
N LEU A 342 15.61 19.09 14.22
CA LEU A 342 14.48 19.35 15.13
C LEU A 342 14.91 19.51 16.61
N LEU A 343 15.94 18.77 17.05
CA LEU A 343 16.47 18.86 18.42
C LEU A 343 17.43 20.04 18.65
N ARG A 344 17.81 20.79 17.60
CA ARG A 344 18.77 21.92 17.69
C ARG A 344 18.15 23.23 17.18
N PRO A 345 17.08 23.74 17.83
CA PRO A 345 16.29 24.85 17.29
C PRO A 345 17.06 26.16 17.15
N ALA A 346 18.08 26.40 17.98
CA ALA A 346 18.87 27.63 17.97
C ALA A 346 19.44 27.99 16.57
N GLY A 347 19.84 27.00 15.77
CA GLY A 347 20.47 27.25 14.47
C GLY A 347 19.51 27.59 13.34
N PHE A 348 18.32 26.97 13.27
CA PHE A 348 17.29 27.45 12.32
C PHE A 348 16.64 28.74 12.82
N LEU A 349 16.49 28.94 14.14
CA LEU A 349 15.97 30.19 14.71
C LEU A 349 16.88 31.39 14.46
N SER A 350 18.21 31.23 14.47
CA SER A 350 19.13 32.32 14.11
C SER A 350 19.08 32.62 12.61
N ALA A 351 19.02 31.60 11.75
CA ALA A 351 18.82 31.77 10.31
C ALA A 351 17.52 32.52 10.00
N ARG A 352 16.39 32.16 10.64
CA ARG A 352 15.11 32.91 10.54
C ARG A 352 15.27 34.39 10.87
N ARG A 353 15.96 34.72 11.96
CA ARG A 353 16.18 36.12 12.40
C ARG A 353 17.04 36.91 11.42
N ALA A 354 18.02 36.28 10.79
CA ALA A 354 18.83 36.92 9.75
C ALA A 354 17.98 37.19 8.49
N ARG A 355 17.26 36.16 8.01
CA ARG A 355 16.42 36.21 6.80
C ARG A 355 15.24 37.17 6.92
N ALA A 356 14.71 37.36 8.11
CA ALA A 356 13.67 38.36 8.39
C ALA A 356 14.11 39.81 8.13
N ARG A 357 15.41 40.10 7.97
CA ARG A 357 15.93 41.45 7.70
C ARG A 357 15.90 41.83 6.22
N THR A 358 16.05 40.86 5.32
CA THR A 358 16.08 41.06 3.86
C THR A 358 14.76 40.69 3.19
N ARG A 359 13.84 40.07 3.93
CA ARG A 359 12.55 39.60 3.42
C ARG A 359 11.54 40.74 3.25
N THR A 360 10.99 40.87 2.05
CA THR A 360 9.97 41.87 1.67
C THR A 360 8.62 41.22 1.30
N MET A 361 8.63 40.00 0.74
CA MET A 361 7.43 39.28 0.30
C MET A 361 6.81 38.40 1.41
N SER A 362 5.49 38.26 1.46
CA SER A 362 4.81 37.35 2.40
C SER A 362 4.86 35.89 1.92
N ASP A 363 4.56 34.91 2.80
CA ASP A 363 4.47 33.50 2.36
C ASP A 363 3.29 33.24 1.42
N LYS A 364 2.30 34.14 1.38
CA LYS A 364 1.17 34.05 0.45
C LYS A 364 1.62 34.40 -0.96
N ASP A 365 2.45 35.44 -1.10
CA ASP A 365 2.94 35.94 -2.39
C ASP A 365 3.93 34.97 -3.05
N LEU A 366 4.65 34.20 -2.23
CA LEU A 366 5.50 33.09 -2.69
C LEU A 366 4.71 31.79 -2.96
N GLY A 367 3.40 31.77 -2.69
CA GLY A 367 2.59 30.55 -2.68
C GLY A 367 2.58 29.78 -4.01
N ASP A 368 2.57 30.52 -5.12
CA ASP A 368 2.50 29.96 -6.48
C ASP A 368 3.83 29.34 -6.96
N LEU A 369 4.94 29.65 -6.28
CA LEU A 369 6.24 28.97 -6.48
C LEU A 369 6.28 27.58 -5.83
N PHE A 370 5.28 27.25 -5.00
CA PHE A 370 5.15 25.95 -4.34
C PHE A 370 4.10 25.07 -5.02
N PRO A 371 4.31 23.75 -5.04
CA PRO A 371 3.37 22.84 -5.65
C PRO A 371 2.07 22.75 -4.87
N SER A 372 0.95 22.56 -5.58
CA SER A 372 -0.35 22.40 -4.95
C SER A 372 -0.39 21.21 -3.98
N ARG A 373 -1.18 21.35 -2.90
CA ARG A 373 -1.36 20.29 -1.90
C ARG A 373 -1.91 19.00 -2.53
N ALA A 374 -2.80 19.14 -3.52
CA ALA A 374 -3.38 18.02 -4.25
C ALA A 374 -2.33 17.27 -5.08
N ALA A 375 -1.47 17.98 -5.82
CA ALA A 375 -0.40 17.35 -6.61
C ALA A 375 0.64 16.67 -5.69
N THR A 376 0.95 17.25 -4.53
CA THR A 376 1.83 16.61 -3.51
C THR A 376 1.27 15.26 -3.04
N VAL A 377 -0.05 15.18 -2.78
CA VAL A 377 -0.73 13.94 -2.36
C VAL A 377 -0.82 12.95 -3.52
N ARG A 378 -1.11 13.43 -4.74
CA ARG A 378 -1.17 12.61 -5.96
C ARG A 378 0.15 11.87 -6.20
N HIS A 379 1.27 12.56 -6.26
CA HIS A 379 2.58 11.91 -6.45
C HIS A 379 3.00 11.01 -5.29
N ALA A 380 2.56 11.27 -4.06
CA ALA A 380 2.78 10.36 -2.95
C ALA A 380 1.99 9.04 -3.12
N ALA A 381 0.76 9.12 -3.63
CA ALA A 381 -0.05 7.95 -3.98
C ALA A 381 0.52 7.21 -5.20
N GLU A 382 0.92 7.91 -6.27
CA GLU A 382 1.54 7.33 -7.46
C GLU A 382 2.88 6.65 -7.14
N GLY A 383 3.71 7.23 -6.27
CA GLY A 383 4.94 6.58 -5.80
C GLY A 383 4.67 5.27 -5.06
N LEU A 384 3.65 5.23 -4.19
CA LEU A 384 3.22 4.01 -3.50
C LEU A 384 2.65 2.97 -4.48
N ILE A 385 1.79 3.39 -5.42
CA ILE A 385 1.19 2.52 -6.44
C ILE A 385 2.26 1.99 -7.41
N GLY A 386 3.22 2.82 -7.79
CA GLY A 386 4.35 2.48 -8.66
C GLY A 386 5.27 1.45 -8.01
N ASP A 387 5.65 1.64 -6.74
CA ASP A 387 6.48 0.66 -6.01
C ASP A 387 5.74 -0.67 -5.77
N LEU A 388 4.41 -0.66 -5.62
CA LEU A 388 3.59 -1.87 -5.59
C LEU A 388 3.51 -2.56 -6.97
N ARG A 389 3.31 -1.80 -8.06
CA ARG A 389 3.24 -2.31 -9.45
C ARG A 389 4.56 -2.85 -9.98
N ARG A 390 5.69 -2.21 -9.66
CA ARG A 390 7.05 -2.63 -10.10
C ARG A 390 7.44 -4.03 -9.61
N SER A 391 6.65 -4.62 -8.71
CA SER A 391 6.81 -5.99 -8.25
C SER A 391 6.45 -7.07 -9.29
N GLU A 392 5.78 -6.69 -10.40
CA GLU A 392 5.31 -7.61 -11.46
C GLU A 392 6.07 -7.54 -12.80
N GLU A 393 6.86 -6.49 -13.08
CA GLU A 393 7.54 -6.33 -14.38
C GLU A 393 8.98 -6.87 -14.38
N PRO A 394 9.36 -7.75 -15.33
CA PRO A 394 10.74 -8.19 -15.50
C PRO A 394 11.59 -7.13 -16.24
N GLU A 395 12.76 -6.83 -15.69
CA GLU A 395 13.72 -5.79 -16.17
C GLU A 395 14.26 -5.93 -17.60
N ASN A 396 13.87 -6.93 -18.39
CA ASN A 396 14.43 -7.20 -19.72
C ASN A 396 13.80 -6.34 -20.85
N ARG A 397 13.34 -5.12 -20.56
CA ARG A 397 12.79 -4.18 -21.58
C ARG A 397 13.43 -2.79 -21.60
N SER A 398 14.36 -2.45 -20.71
CA SER A 398 15.02 -1.13 -20.66
C SER A 398 16.18 -0.97 -21.65
N GLY A 399 16.07 -1.54 -22.86
CA GLY A 399 17.14 -1.50 -23.87
C GLY A 399 16.68 -1.29 -25.32
N ARG A 400 15.37 -1.08 -25.53
CA ARG A 400 14.78 -0.83 -26.86
C ARG A 400 13.36 -0.30 -26.65
N HIS A 401 13.12 0.96 -27.05
CA HIS A 401 11.91 1.49 -27.70
C HIS A 401 11.85 3.02 -27.55
N SER A 402 12.48 3.74 -28.48
CA SER A 402 12.02 5.07 -28.92
C SER A 402 12.44 5.39 -30.37
N SER A 403 12.62 4.36 -31.20
CA SER A 403 12.27 4.46 -32.62
C SER A 403 10.80 4.03 -32.72
N ALA A 404 9.94 4.89 -33.27
CA ALA A 404 8.52 4.62 -33.37
C ALA A 404 8.26 3.52 -34.43
N GLU A 405 8.04 2.30 -33.97
CA GLU A 405 7.30 1.28 -34.71
C GLU A 405 6.06 0.89 -33.90
N SER A 406 4.91 0.97 -34.56
CA SER A 406 3.59 0.69 -33.99
C SER A 406 3.41 -0.80 -33.69
N GLY A 407 3.74 -1.19 -32.45
CA GLY A 407 3.32 -2.45 -31.83
C GLY A 407 2.18 -2.21 -30.81
N PRO A 408 1.33 -3.20 -30.52
CA PRO A 408 0.17 -3.00 -29.64
C PRO A 408 0.59 -2.71 -28.20
N VAL A 409 0.35 -1.48 -27.76
CA VAL A 409 0.48 -1.02 -26.37
C VAL A 409 -0.70 -1.56 -25.53
N ASP A 410 -0.47 -1.83 -24.24
CA ASP A 410 -1.48 -2.35 -23.32
C ASP A 410 -2.53 -1.26 -23.02
N GLU A 411 -3.72 -1.34 -23.64
CA GLU A 411 -4.81 -0.34 -23.56
C GLU A 411 -5.23 0.01 -22.11
N ASP A 412 -4.93 -0.85 -21.14
CA ASP A 412 -5.19 -0.63 -19.70
C ASP A 412 -4.27 0.46 -19.08
N ALA A 413 -3.17 0.86 -19.72
CA ALA A 413 -2.14 1.74 -19.14
C ALA A 413 -2.37 3.25 -19.40
N GLU A 414 -2.97 3.62 -20.52
CA GLU A 414 -2.90 4.99 -21.10
C GLU A 414 -4.09 5.90 -20.71
N SER A 415 -4.70 5.69 -19.54
CA SER A 415 -5.96 6.37 -19.15
C SER A 415 -5.92 6.99 -17.74
N LEU A 416 -4.92 7.83 -17.50
CA LEU A 416 -4.82 8.70 -16.31
C LEU A 416 -4.68 10.19 -16.62
N ASP A 417 -5.16 10.64 -17.79
CA ASP A 417 -5.39 12.06 -18.06
C ASP A 417 -6.82 12.38 -18.51
N THR A 418 -7.13 13.67 -18.41
CA THR A 418 -8.37 14.37 -18.85
C THR A 418 -9.65 14.21 -18.02
N GLU A 419 -9.82 15.16 -17.11
CA GLU A 419 -11.05 15.88 -16.70
C GLU A 419 -12.44 15.20 -16.69
N ASN A 420 -12.84 14.84 -15.47
CA ASN A 420 -14.14 15.03 -14.80
C ASN A 420 -15.52 14.76 -15.43
N PHE A 421 -15.79 14.82 -16.74
CA PHE A 421 -17.17 14.61 -17.27
C PHE A 421 -17.38 13.43 -18.24
N VAL A 422 -16.34 12.75 -18.71
CA VAL A 422 -16.46 11.56 -19.60
C VAL A 422 -16.51 10.22 -18.82
N LYS A 423 -16.41 10.27 -17.49
CA LYS A 423 -16.08 9.12 -16.62
C LYS A 423 -16.96 7.88 -16.81
N LEU A 424 -18.29 8.01 -16.96
CA LEU A 424 -19.18 6.84 -17.01
C LEU A 424 -18.96 5.98 -18.27
N ARG A 425 -18.67 6.60 -19.42
CA ARG A 425 -18.47 5.88 -20.70
C ARG A 425 -17.08 5.23 -20.79
N VAL A 426 -16.08 5.84 -20.14
CA VAL A 426 -14.72 5.28 -20.02
C VAL A 426 -14.69 4.13 -18.99
N LEU A 427 -15.45 4.23 -17.90
CA LEU A 427 -15.57 3.16 -16.90
C LEU A 427 -16.10 1.86 -17.51
N MET A 428 -17.09 1.98 -18.41
CA MET A 428 -17.70 0.87 -19.15
C MET A 428 -16.76 0.19 -20.14
N ARG A 429 -15.64 0.81 -20.53
CA ARG A 429 -14.62 0.19 -21.41
C ARG A 429 -13.68 -0.76 -20.68
N ARG A 430 -13.64 -0.79 -19.34
CA ARG A 430 -12.76 -1.68 -18.56
C ARG A 430 -13.46 -3.02 -18.24
N PRO A 431 -13.14 -4.13 -18.93
CA PRO A 431 -13.91 -5.38 -18.86
C PRO A 431 -13.94 -6.04 -17.48
N GLY A 432 -12.87 -5.90 -16.68
CA GLY A 432 -12.85 -6.41 -15.30
C GLY A 432 -13.75 -5.62 -14.35
N LEU A 433 -13.91 -4.31 -14.58
CA LEU A 433 -14.73 -3.45 -13.73
C LEU A 433 -16.22 -3.55 -14.11
N SER A 434 -16.54 -3.62 -15.41
CA SER A 434 -17.92 -3.90 -15.84
C SER A 434 -18.40 -5.26 -15.36
N LEU A 435 -17.54 -6.30 -15.38
CA LEU A 435 -17.82 -7.59 -14.74
C LEU A 435 -18.10 -7.45 -13.24
N ALA A 436 -17.25 -6.74 -12.51
CA ALA A 436 -17.41 -6.58 -11.06
C ALA A 436 -18.71 -5.85 -10.70
N VAL A 437 -19.04 -4.76 -11.41
CA VAL A 437 -20.32 -4.05 -11.24
C VAL A 437 -21.50 -4.95 -11.59
N ALA A 438 -21.43 -5.72 -12.68
CA ALA A 438 -22.48 -6.66 -13.07
C ALA A 438 -22.70 -7.74 -12.00
N LEU A 439 -21.63 -8.38 -11.50
CA LEU A 439 -21.73 -9.39 -10.44
C LEU A 439 -22.26 -8.80 -9.12
N VAL A 440 -21.86 -7.57 -8.75
CA VAL A 440 -22.41 -6.88 -7.58
C VAL A 440 -23.91 -6.64 -7.75
N LEU A 441 -24.36 -6.13 -8.89
CA LEU A 441 -25.79 -5.90 -9.16
C LEU A 441 -26.59 -7.20 -9.17
N ILE A 442 -26.07 -8.26 -9.81
CA ILE A 442 -26.69 -9.59 -9.81
C ILE A 442 -26.84 -10.12 -8.38
N THR A 443 -25.77 -10.02 -7.59
CA THR A 443 -25.73 -10.49 -6.20
C THR A 443 -26.68 -9.72 -5.30
N LEU A 444 -26.71 -8.38 -5.40
CA LEU A 444 -27.62 -7.55 -4.60
C LEU A 444 -29.09 -7.81 -4.95
N PHE A 445 -29.41 -8.09 -6.21
CA PHE A 445 -30.79 -8.42 -6.62
C PHE A 445 -31.20 -9.85 -6.24
N ALA A 446 -30.30 -10.83 -6.37
CA ALA A 446 -30.56 -12.20 -5.96
C ALA A 446 -30.65 -12.33 -4.43
N ALA A 447 -29.79 -11.63 -3.68
CA ALA A 447 -29.78 -11.60 -2.22
C ALA A 447 -30.64 -10.49 -1.61
N ARG A 448 -31.57 -9.88 -2.36
CA ARG A 448 -32.39 -8.73 -1.94
C ARG A 448 -33.07 -8.92 -0.57
N ASP A 449 -33.56 -10.12 -0.31
CA ASP A 449 -34.27 -10.48 0.93
C ASP A 449 -33.31 -10.58 2.15
N LEU A 450 -32.01 -10.81 1.89
CA LEU A 450 -30.89 -10.80 2.85
C LEU A 450 -30.24 -9.41 3.04
N LEU A 451 -30.73 -8.36 2.37
CA LEU A 451 -30.25 -6.97 2.51
C LEU A 451 -31.08 -6.13 3.50
N SER A 452 -32.12 -6.72 4.09
CA SER A 452 -33.04 -6.10 5.05
C SER A 452 -32.39 -5.72 6.40
N GLY A 453 -33.15 -5.09 7.30
CA GLY A 453 -32.68 -4.77 8.66
C GLY A 453 -32.45 -6.02 9.53
N GLY A 454 -31.59 -5.90 10.55
CA GLY A 454 -31.30 -6.99 11.50
C GLY A 454 -29.95 -7.68 11.28
N SER A 455 -29.76 -8.83 11.94
CA SER A 455 -28.55 -9.64 11.87
C SER A 455 -28.70 -10.79 10.87
N LEU A 456 -27.60 -11.20 10.23
CA LEU A 456 -27.58 -12.31 9.29
C LEU A 456 -27.25 -13.61 10.05
N PHE A 457 -28.19 -14.55 10.08
CA PHE A 457 -28.01 -15.87 10.71
C PHE A 457 -28.94 -16.92 10.11
N GLY A 458 -28.69 -18.20 10.41
CA GLY A 458 -29.43 -19.32 9.87
C GLY A 458 -28.57 -20.22 8.97
N GLY A 459 -29.08 -21.41 8.68
CA GLY A 459 -28.28 -22.49 8.12
C GLY A 459 -27.13 -22.86 9.07
N ALA A 460 -25.90 -22.83 8.56
CA ALA A 460 -24.71 -22.99 9.39
C ALA A 460 -24.35 -21.72 10.18
N LEU A 461 -24.81 -20.53 9.76
CA LEU A 461 -24.33 -19.26 10.31
C LEU A 461 -24.98 -18.91 11.65
N LEU A 462 -24.17 -18.75 12.69
CA LEU A 462 -24.58 -18.08 13.93
C LEU A 462 -24.45 -16.55 13.80
N PRO A 463 -25.30 -15.76 14.48
CA PRO A 463 -25.25 -14.31 14.38
C PRO A 463 -23.89 -13.76 14.82
N ALA A 464 -23.38 -12.78 14.08
CA ALA A 464 -22.18 -12.05 14.47
C ALA A 464 -22.46 -11.19 15.71
N PRO A 465 -21.45 -10.98 16.60
CA PRO A 465 -21.55 -9.97 17.66
C PRO A 465 -21.58 -8.56 17.06
N GLU A 466 -21.77 -7.54 17.91
CA GLU A 466 -21.90 -6.15 17.47
C GLU A 466 -20.56 -5.59 16.95
N GLY A 467 -19.50 -5.77 17.73
CA GLY A 467 -18.19 -5.17 17.50
C GLY A 467 -17.07 -6.15 17.13
N ALA A 468 -16.03 -5.63 16.49
CA ALA A 468 -14.75 -6.32 16.32
C ALA A 468 -14.02 -6.52 17.66
N SER A 469 -14.28 -5.66 18.66
CA SER A 469 -13.83 -5.84 20.05
C SER A 469 -14.33 -7.17 20.61
N ASP A 470 -15.61 -7.49 20.45
CA ASP A 470 -16.21 -8.72 20.99
C ASP A 470 -15.55 -9.98 20.41
N LEU A 471 -15.16 -9.92 19.13
CA LEU A 471 -14.42 -10.99 18.45
C LEU A 471 -12.96 -11.08 18.94
N TRP A 472 -12.28 -9.94 19.17
CA TRP A 472 -10.94 -9.92 19.75
C TRP A 472 -10.92 -10.42 21.19
N ASP A 473 -11.87 -10.00 22.01
CA ASP A 473 -12.06 -10.46 23.38
C ASP A 473 -12.35 -11.96 23.38
N ARG A 474 -13.27 -12.44 22.53
CA ARG A 474 -13.55 -13.87 22.37
C ARG A 474 -12.33 -14.66 21.88
N TYR A 475 -11.43 -14.06 21.09
CA TYR A 475 -10.20 -14.68 20.63
C TYR A 475 -9.11 -14.77 21.71
N ALA A 476 -9.04 -13.76 22.59
CA ALA A 476 -8.07 -13.67 23.70
C ALA A 476 -8.57 -14.30 25.01
N ASP A 477 -9.89 -14.51 25.15
CA ASP A 477 -10.54 -15.17 26.28
C ASP A 477 -9.98 -16.58 26.47
N THR A 478 -9.56 -16.88 27.71
CA THR A 478 -9.09 -18.22 28.09
C THR A 478 -10.21 -19.14 28.61
N TRP A 479 -11.43 -18.60 28.75
CA TRP A 479 -12.63 -19.32 29.17
C TRP A 479 -13.83 -18.84 28.37
N HIS A 480 -14.53 -19.76 27.72
CA HIS A 480 -15.70 -19.43 26.90
C HIS A 480 -16.98 -19.87 27.59
N GLY A 481 -17.95 -18.97 27.70
CA GLY A 481 -19.22 -19.19 28.39
C GLY A 481 -20.22 -20.12 27.70
N VAL A 482 -19.80 -20.96 26.76
CA VAL A 482 -20.71 -21.80 25.97
C VAL A 482 -21.28 -22.94 26.83
N GLY A 483 -22.60 -23.00 26.98
CA GLY A 483 -23.26 -23.94 27.88
C GLY A 483 -22.70 -23.86 29.31
N PHE A 484 -22.19 -24.99 29.82
CA PHE A 484 -21.54 -25.09 31.14
C PHE A 484 -20.11 -24.52 31.21
N GLY A 485 -19.57 -24.04 30.10
CA GLY A 485 -18.26 -23.39 29.99
C GLY A 485 -17.13 -24.34 29.60
N GLU A 486 -16.16 -23.84 28.83
CA GLU A 486 -15.05 -24.61 28.28
C GLU A 486 -13.75 -23.79 28.25
N ALA A 487 -12.61 -24.44 28.49
CA ALA A 487 -11.26 -23.84 28.50
C ALA A 487 -10.50 -24.10 27.18
N ALA A 488 -11.20 -24.07 26.04
CA ALA A 488 -10.60 -24.26 24.73
C ALA A 488 -10.02 -22.96 24.18
N SER A 489 -9.03 -23.04 23.27
CA SER A 489 -8.63 -21.87 22.49
C SER A 489 -9.67 -21.57 21.42
N ALA A 490 -10.01 -20.29 21.26
CA ALA A 490 -10.93 -19.85 20.21
C ALA A 490 -10.47 -20.30 18.80
N PRO A 491 -11.40 -20.69 17.91
CA PRO A 491 -11.03 -21.11 16.56
C PRO A 491 -10.40 -19.94 15.78
N PRO A 492 -9.36 -20.19 14.96
CA PRO A 492 -8.54 -19.13 14.36
C PRO A 492 -9.31 -18.21 13.40
N TYR A 493 -10.42 -18.67 12.81
CA TYR A 493 -11.26 -17.80 11.97
C TYR A 493 -11.84 -16.61 12.74
N VAL A 494 -12.03 -16.71 14.06
CA VAL A 494 -12.53 -15.60 14.89
C VAL A 494 -11.53 -14.45 14.90
N GLY A 495 -10.24 -14.73 15.08
CA GLY A 495 -9.18 -13.72 15.00
C GLY A 495 -9.01 -13.14 13.59
N ALA A 496 -9.11 -13.98 12.55
CA ALA A 496 -9.08 -13.51 11.15
C ALA A 496 -10.29 -12.62 10.80
N LEU A 497 -11.49 -12.96 11.31
CA LEU A 497 -12.70 -12.16 11.17
C LEU A 497 -12.63 -10.87 12.00
N ALA A 498 -12.06 -10.91 13.22
CA ALA A 498 -11.83 -9.73 14.05
C ALA A 498 -10.93 -8.71 13.33
N ALA A 499 -9.83 -9.18 12.72
CA ALA A 499 -8.96 -8.35 11.89
C ALA A 499 -9.71 -7.75 10.69
N PHE A 500 -10.51 -8.53 9.96
CA PHE A 500 -11.28 -8.03 8.82
C PHE A 500 -12.39 -7.04 9.24
N ALA A 501 -13.07 -7.30 10.37
CA ALA A 501 -14.05 -6.40 10.96
C ALA A 501 -13.41 -5.09 11.46
N THR A 502 -12.17 -5.15 11.98
CA THR A 502 -11.39 -3.96 12.37
C THR A 502 -11.12 -3.06 11.15
N LEU A 503 -10.78 -3.65 9.99
CA LEU A 503 -10.64 -2.91 8.71
C LEU A 503 -11.95 -2.30 8.21
N LEU A 504 -13.10 -2.91 8.55
CA LEU A 504 -14.45 -2.42 8.25
C LEU A 504 -15.04 -1.57 9.41
N PHE A 505 -14.20 -0.71 10.00
CA PHE A 505 -14.57 0.24 11.07
C PHE A 505 -15.19 -0.42 12.31
N GLY A 506 -14.77 -1.65 12.62
CA GLY A 506 -15.19 -2.40 13.80
C GLY A 506 -16.52 -3.14 13.68
N LYS A 507 -17.18 -3.17 12.52
CA LYS A 507 -18.53 -3.76 12.37
C LYS A 507 -18.50 -5.24 11.99
N ALA A 508 -18.60 -6.13 12.98
CA ALA A 508 -18.52 -7.58 12.78
C ALA A 508 -19.66 -8.13 11.89
N GLY A 509 -20.91 -7.70 12.10
CA GLY A 509 -22.03 -8.07 11.22
C GLY A 509 -21.88 -7.62 9.75
N THR A 510 -21.23 -6.46 9.52
CA THR A 510 -20.90 -6.00 8.15
C THR A 510 -19.80 -6.86 7.54
N ALA A 511 -18.79 -7.24 8.31
CA ALA A 511 -17.71 -8.12 7.86
C ALA A 511 -18.24 -9.48 7.40
N VAL A 512 -19.14 -10.10 8.17
CA VAL A 512 -19.81 -11.36 7.79
C VAL A 512 -20.65 -11.20 6.53
N ALA A 513 -21.44 -10.12 6.42
CA ALA A 513 -22.23 -9.85 5.21
C ALA A 513 -21.36 -9.65 3.95
N VAL A 514 -20.22 -8.94 4.06
CA VAL A 514 -19.27 -8.73 2.96
C VAL A 514 -18.58 -10.04 2.55
N LEU A 515 -18.16 -10.88 3.51
CA LEU A 515 -17.53 -12.18 3.19
C LEU A 515 -18.52 -13.18 2.59
N LEU A 516 -19.77 -13.20 3.05
CA LEU A 516 -20.76 -14.17 2.62
C LEU A 516 -21.53 -13.70 1.37
N ILE A 517 -22.29 -12.61 1.46
CA ILE A 517 -23.07 -12.08 0.33
C ILE A 517 -22.13 -11.58 -0.77
N GLY A 518 -21.06 -10.86 -0.38
CA GLY A 518 -20.04 -10.37 -1.34
C GLY A 518 -19.14 -11.45 -1.94
N SER A 519 -19.28 -12.73 -1.57
CA SER A 519 -18.42 -13.81 -2.06
C SER A 519 -18.43 -13.96 -3.59
N VAL A 520 -19.60 -13.88 -4.23
CA VAL A 520 -19.75 -13.99 -5.69
C VAL A 520 -18.97 -12.90 -6.45
N PRO A 521 -19.18 -11.58 -6.22
CA PRO A 521 -18.41 -10.55 -6.92
C PRO A 521 -16.92 -10.54 -6.52
N LEU A 522 -16.57 -10.87 -5.27
CA LEU A 522 -15.18 -10.97 -4.83
C LEU A 522 -14.45 -12.16 -5.48
N ALA A 523 -15.11 -13.30 -5.66
CA ALA A 523 -14.58 -14.47 -6.35
C ALA A 523 -14.44 -14.26 -7.87
N GLY A 524 -15.41 -13.57 -8.49
CA GLY A 524 -15.30 -13.15 -9.88
C GLY A 524 -14.13 -12.19 -10.09
N MET A 525 -13.99 -11.19 -9.22
CA MET A 525 -12.85 -10.26 -9.25
C MET A 525 -11.51 -10.99 -9.03
N SER A 526 -11.41 -11.88 -8.03
CA SER A 526 -10.16 -12.60 -7.75
C SER A 526 -9.78 -13.53 -8.91
N ALA A 527 -10.73 -14.24 -9.51
CA ALA A 527 -10.51 -15.05 -10.71
C ALA A 527 -10.09 -14.21 -11.93
N TYR A 528 -10.73 -13.06 -12.17
CA TYR A 528 -10.38 -12.15 -13.27
C TYR A 528 -8.96 -11.59 -13.12
N LEU A 529 -8.62 -11.07 -11.93
CA LEU A 529 -7.29 -10.54 -11.65
C LEU A 529 -6.21 -11.62 -11.71
N CYS A 530 -6.48 -12.81 -11.16
CA CYS A 530 -5.49 -13.87 -11.13
C CYS A 530 -5.21 -14.48 -12.51
N SER A 531 -6.22 -14.51 -13.40
CA SER A 531 -6.11 -15.05 -14.76
C SER A 531 -5.41 -14.11 -15.77
N ARG A 532 -5.10 -12.84 -15.44
CA ARG A 532 -4.43 -11.88 -16.35
C ARG A 532 -3.10 -12.40 -16.96
N ARG A 533 -2.33 -13.19 -16.20
CA ARG A 533 -1.07 -13.82 -16.66
C ARG A 533 -1.28 -15.22 -17.27
N LEU A 534 -2.46 -15.80 -17.09
CA LEU A 534 -2.79 -17.11 -17.64
C LEU A 534 -3.31 -16.99 -19.07
N VAL A 535 -4.27 -16.09 -19.32
CA VAL A 535 -4.90 -15.89 -20.64
C VAL A 535 -4.89 -14.40 -21.02
N SER A 536 -4.41 -14.11 -22.23
CA SER A 536 -4.31 -12.76 -22.78
C SER A 536 -5.66 -12.14 -23.16
N ALA A 537 -6.58 -12.93 -23.71
CA ALA A 537 -7.87 -12.47 -24.20
C ALA A 537 -8.83 -12.01 -23.08
N PRO A 538 -9.23 -10.72 -23.01
CA PRO A 538 -10.07 -10.20 -21.93
C PRO A 538 -11.45 -10.87 -21.86
N GLY A 539 -12.07 -11.17 -23.01
CA GLY A 539 -13.37 -11.84 -23.06
C GLY A 539 -13.36 -13.24 -22.44
N VAL A 540 -12.28 -14.01 -22.62
CA VAL A 540 -12.13 -15.34 -22.00
C VAL A 540 -11.95 -15.23 -20.49
N ARG A 541 -11.23 -14.20 -20.00
CA ARG A 541 -11.12 -13.92 -18.56
C ARG A 541 -12.45 -13.50 -17.95
N VAL A 542 -13.22 -12.63 -18.61
CA VAL A 542 -14.56 -12.22 -18.14
C VAL A 542 -15.52 -13.41 -18.08
N TRP A 543 -15.50 -14.26 -19.11
CA TRP A 543 -16.29 -15.49 -19.15
C TRP A 543 -15.90 -16.44 -18.02
N GLY A 544 -14.60 -16.76 -17.87
CA GLY A 544 -14.14 -17.71 -16.85
C GLY A 544 -14.38 -17.21 -15.43
N ALA A 545 -14.16 -15.92 -15.18
CA ALA A 545 -14.48 -15.30 -13.89
C ALA A 545 -15.98 -15.33 -13.57
N SER A 546 -16.85 -15.05 -14.56
CA SER A 546 -18.31 -15.21 -14.41
C SER A 546 -18.70 -16.66 -14.12
N ALA A 547 -18.13 -17.62 -14.88
CA ALA A 547 -18.41 -19.05 -14.75
C ALA A 547 -17.96 -19.61 -13.39
N TYR A 548 -16.88 -19.08 -12.82
CA TYR A 548 -16.39 -19.44 -11.48
C TYR A 548 -17.28 -18.85 -10.37
N ALA A 549 -17.63 -17.56 -10.49
CA ALA A 549 -18.43 -16.84 -9.51
C ALA A 549 -19.87 -17.36 -9.40
N LEU A 550 -20.46 -17.85 -10.51
CA LEU A 550 -21.85 -18.29 -10.59
C LEU A 550 -21.98 -19.83 -10.60
N THR A 551 -21.15 -20.51 -9.81
CA THR A 551 -21.22 -21.97 -9.62
C THR A 551 -22.29 -22.38 -8.60
N PRO A 552 -22.86 -23.61 -8.66
CA PRO A 552 -23.82 -24.09 -7.67
C PRO A 552 -23.27 -24.09 -6.23
N VAL A 553 -21.98 -24.37 -6.06
CA VAL A 553 -21.29 -24.24 -4.76
C VAL A 553 -21.25 -22.80 -4.24
N ALA A 554 -21.18 -21.79 -5.11
CA ALA A 554 -21.19 -20.38 -4.70
C ALA A 554 -22.58 -19.96 -4.18
N THR A 555 -23.66 -20.31 -4.88
CA THR A 555 -25.02 -19.98 -4.43
C THR A 555 -25.43 -20.78 -3.21
N GLY A 556 -25.09 -22.07 -3.15
CA GLY A 556 -25.33 -22.93 -1.98
C GLY A 556 -24.55 -22.50 -0.74
N ALA A 557 -23.32 -21.97 -0.91
CA ALA A 557 -22.57 -21.41 0.21
C ALA A 557 -23.27 -20.20 0.84
N ILE A 558 -23.85 -19.32 0.02
CA ILE A 558 -24.65 -18.18 0.49
C ILE A 558 -25.92 -18.70 1.18
N ALA A 559 -26.78 -19.45 0.47
CA ALA A 559 -28.07 -19.89 1.00
C ALA A 559 -27.94 -20.77 2.28
N GLY A 560 -26.88 -21.56 2.39
CA GLY A 560 -26.58 -22.41 3.54
C GLY A 560 -25.82 -21.71 4.69
N GLY A 561 -25.43 -20.44 4.57
CA GLY A 561 -24.68 -19.72 5.60
C GLY A 561 -23.21 -20.14 5.75
N ARG A 562 -22.62 -20.79 4.74
CA ARG A 562 -21.27 -21.41 4.79
C ARG A 562 -20.16 -20.38 4.54
N ILE A 563 -19.85 -19.56 5.56
CA ILE A 563 -18.78 -18.55 5.49
C ILE A 563 -17.40 -19.16 5.18
N GLY A 564 -17.15 -20.42 5.59
CA GLY A 564 -15.94 -21.16 5.22
C GLY A 564 -15.79 -21.34 3.71
N THR A 565 -16.75 -22.03 3.08
CA THR A 565 -16.82 -22.19 1.62
C THR A 565 -16.81 -20.84 0.88
N ALA A 566 -17.45 -19.80 1.42
CA ALA A 566 -17.47 -18.46 0.81
C ALA A 566 -16.07 -17.80 0.77
N VAL A 567 -15.32 -17.84 1.87
CA VAL A 567 -13.92 -17.35 1.94
C VAL A 567 -13.01 -18.19 1.04
N ALA A 568 -13.19 -19.51 1.01
CA ALA A 568 -12.50 -20.43 0.12
C ALA A 568 -12.71 -20.06 -1.36
N LEU A 569 -13.95 -19.80 -1.79
CA LEU A 569 -14.28 -19.40 -3.16
C LEU A 569 -13.53 -18.12 -3.57
N VAL A 570 -13.48 -17.10 -2.70
CA VAL A 570 -12.80 -15.83 -2.96
C VAL A 570 -11.28 -16.00 -3.06
N LEU A 571 -10.66 -16.77 -2.16
CA LEU A 571 -9.20 -16.84 -2.01
C LEU A 571 -8.54 -17.96 -2.82
N ALA A 572 -9.26 -19.01 -3.24
CA ALA A 572 -8.67 -20.12 -4.01
C ALA A 572 -7.97 -19.68 -5.31
N PRO A 573 -8.48 -18.72 -6.13
CA PRO A 573 -7.75 -18.22 -7.29
C PRO A 573 -6.44 -17.52 -6.93
N VAL A 574 -6.39 -16.84 -5.77
CA VAL A 574 -5.19 -16.15 -5.25
C VAL A 574 -4.14 -17.16 -4.80
N VAL A 575 -4.56 -18.19 -4.05
CA VAL A 575 -3.67 -19.30 -3.66
C VAL A 575 -3.13 -20.03 -4.89
N ALA A 576 -3.96 -20.25 -5.92
CA ALA A 576 -3.55 -20.92 -7.14
C ALA A 576 -2.56 -20.11 -7.99
N ARG A 577 -2.75 -18.79 -8.12
CA ARG A 577 -1.77 -17.88 -8.74
C ARG A 577 -0.46 -17.88 -7.95
N GLY A 578 -0.55 -17.83 -6.63
CA GLY A 578 0.60 -17.90 -5.72
C GLY A 578 1.38 -19.21 -5.89
N ALA A 579 0.67 -20.34 -5.92
CA ALA A 579 1.23 -21.66 -6.19
C ALA A 579 1.92 -21.73 -7.56
N ALA A 580 1.33 -21.16 -8.61
CA ALA A 580 1.96 -21.08 -9.94
C ALA A 580 3.28 -20.28 -9.92
N GLN A 581 3.34 -19.15 -9.20
CA GLN A 581 4.59 -18.39 -8.98
C GLN A 581 5.60 -19.17 -8.11
N VAL A 582 5.12 -19.94 -7.13
CA VAL A 582 5.95 -20.80 -6.27
C VAL A 582 6.55 -21.95 -7.05
N LEU A 583 5.84 -22.54 -8.02
CA LEU A 583 6.38 -23.56 -8.92
C LEU A 583 7.28 -22.95 -10.01
N GLY A 584 7.03 -21.70 -10.41
CA GLY A 584 7.68 -21.06 -11.56
C GLY A 584 7.05 -21.48 -12.89
N ALA A 585 5.72 -21.62 -12.91
CA ALA A 585 4.98 -22.16 -14.06
C ALA A 585 4.68 -21.08 -15.11
N GLY A 586 4.90 -21.41 -16.38
CA GLY A 586 4.77 -20.46 -17.50
C GLY A 586 5.81 -19.32 -17.39
N ASP A 587 5.40 -18.10 -17.71
CA ASP A 587 6.28 -16.92 -17.67
C ASP A 587 6.49 -16.33 -16.26
N LEU A 588 6.02 -17.02 -15.21
CA LEU A 588 6.08 -16.55 -13.83
C LEU A 588 7.44 -16.91 -13.20
N LYS A 589 8.25 -15.90 -12.87
CA LYS A 589 9.52 -16.10 -12.17
C LYS A 589 9.29 -16.65 -10.75
N ALA A 590 9.98 -17.74 -10.44
CA ALA A 590 10.10 -18.33 -9.11
C ALA A 590 10.45 -17.29 -8.02
N SER A 591 9.73 -17.27 -6.90
CA SER A 591 10.00 -16.31 -5.82
C SER A 591 9.72 -16.84 -4.40
N MET A 592 10.65 -16.60 -3.47
CA MET A 592 10.42 -16.80 -2.03
C MET A 592 9.41 -15.80 -1.45
N ARG A 593 9.30 -14.59 -2.02
CA ARG A 593 8.27 -13.61 -1.62
C ARG A 593 6.87 -14.14 -1.94
N ALA A 594 6.70 -14.72 -3.13
CA ALA A 594 5.46 -15.38 -3.51
C ALA A 594 5.14 -16.56 -2.58
N ALA A 595 6.14 -17.31 -2.11
CA ALA A 595 5.93 -18.38 -1.12
C ALA A 595 5.38 -17.84 0.22
N TRP A 596 5.96 -16.77 0.78
CA TRP A 596 5.44 -16.13 2.00
C TRP A 596 4.04 -15.54 1.81
N ALA A 597 3.78 -14.86 0.69
CA ALA A 597 2.46 -14.31 0.39
C ALA A 597 1.40 -15.42 0.21
N THR A 598 1.73 -16.49 -0.50
CA THR A 598 0.85 -17.66 -0.69
C THR A 598 0.61 -18.37 0.65
N GLY A 599 1.65 -18.54 1.47
CA GLY A 599 1.54 -19.13 2.81
C GLY A 599 0.66 -18.31 3.75
N LEU A 600 0.72 -16.97 3.68
CA LEU A 600 -0.14 -16.08 4.47
C LEU A 600 -1.62 -16.17 4.03
N VAL A 601 -1.90 -16.11 2.73
CA VAL A 601 -3.27 -16.29 2.21
C VAL A 601 -3.78 -17.69 2.53
N LEU A 602 -2.93 -18.72 2.41
CA LEU A 602 -3.27 -20.10 2.78
C LEU A 602 -3.52 -20.24 4.28
N ALA A 603 -2.86 -19.47 5.15
CA ALA A 603 -3.14 -19.46 6.59
C ALA A 603 -4.54 -18.86 6.88
N VAL A 604 -4.93 -17.78 6.20
CA VAL A 604 -6.31 -17.25 6.29
C VAL A 604 -7.31 -18.29 5.78
N VAL A 605 -7.06 -18.90 4.63
CA VAL A 605 -7.92 -19.96 4.08
C VAL A 605 -8.02 -21.16 5.02
N ALA A 606 -6.91 -21.61 5.60
CA ALA A 606 -6.87 -22.76 6.51
C ALA A 606 -7.56 -22.49 7.85
N ALA A 607 -7.62 -21.23 8.30
CA ALA A 607 -8.36 -20.86 9.50
C ALA A 607 -9.89 -21.06 9.34
N PHE A 608 -10.41 -20.83 8.13
CA PHE A 608 -11.82 -21.02 7.76
C PHE A 608 -12.12 -22.40 7.16
N THR A 609 -11.17 -23.01 6.47
CA THR A 609 -11.34 -24.26 5.69
C THR A 609 -10.04 -25.08 5.70
N PRO A 610 -9.72 -25.79 6.79
CA PRO A 610 -8.47 -26.56 6.90
C PRO A 610 -8.30 -27.62 5.79
N LEU A 611 -9.40 -28.11 5.20
CA LEU A 611 -9.38 -29.00 4.03
C LEU A 611 -8.54 -28.46 2.86
N LEU A 612 -8.53 -27.14 2.62
CA LEU A 612 -7.77 -26.54 1.52
C LEU A 612 -6.26 -26.50 1.78
N TRP A 613 -5.84 -26.53 3.04
CA TRP A 613 -4.43 -26.73 3.39
C TRP A 613 -3.97 -28.15 3.03
N LEU A 614 -4.81 -29.16 3.32
CA LEU A 614 -4.58 -30.54 2.90
C LEU A 614 -4.57 -30.69 1.37
N ALA A 615 -5.53 -30.07 0.66
CA ALA A 615 -5.55 -30.05 -0.80
C ALA A 615 -4.27 -29.44 -1.38
N THR A 616 -3.79 -28.33 -0.81
CA THR A 616 -2.54 -27.68 -1.22
C THR A 616 -1.31 -28.55 -0.93
N ALA A 617 -1.29 -29.28 0.20
CA ALA A 617 -0.22 -30.22 0.53
C ALA A 617 -0.17 -31.42 -0.45
N LEU A 618 -1.33 -31.98 -0.83
CA LEU A 618 -1.43 -33.04 -1.84
C LEU A 618 -0.96 -32.55 -3.23
N LEU A 619 -1.36 -31.34 -3.63
CA LEU A 619 -0.90 -30.73 -4.89
C LEU A 619 0.60 -30.42 -4.89
N ALA A 620 1.15 -29.98 -3.75
CA ALA A 620 2.59 -29.80 -3.59
C ALA A 620 3.36 -31.13 -3.69
N LEU A 621 2.83 -32.20 -3.10
CA LEU A 621 3.40 -33.56 -3.22
C LEU A 621 3.38 -34.05 -4.67
N ILE A 622 2.27 -33.86 -5.39
CA ILE A 622 2.15 -34.20 -6.81
C ILE A 622 3.15 -33.38 -7.64
N ALA A 623 3.25 -32.07 -7.42
CA ALA A 623 4.20 -31.22 -8.15
C ALA A 623 5.66 -31.66 -7.92
N VAL A 624 6.02 -32.02 -6.68
CA VAL A 624 7.34 -32.57 -6.34
C VAL A 624 7.57 -33.92 -7.01
N ALA A 625 6.62 -34.85 -6.97
CA ALA A 625 6.73 -36.17 -7.59
C ALA A 625 6.88 -36.08 -9.12
N VAL A 626 6.08 -35.24 -9.78
CA VAL A 626 6.15 -35.01 -11.24
C VAL A 626 7.46 -34.32 -11.63
N SER A 627 7.99 -33.43 -10.79
CA SER A 627 9.33 -32.84 -10.98
C SER A 627 10.45 -33.87 -10.81
N PHE A 628 10.36 -34.78 -9.83
CA PHE A 628 11.33 -35.87 -9.65
C PHE A 628 11.31 -36.88 -10.81
N ALA A 629 10.12 -37.14 -11.38
CA ALA A 629 9.95 -37.96 -12.57
C ALA A 629 10.46 -37.30 -13.88
N GLY A 630 10.94 -36.04 -13.84
CA GLY A 630 11.45 -35.32 -15.00
C GLY A 630 10.38 -34.80 -15.97
N LEU A 631 9.10 -34.96 -15.64
CA LEU A 631 7.95 -34.60 -16.50
C LEU A 631 7.71 -33.08 -16.60
N LEU A 632 8.29 -32.30 -15.68
CA LEU A 632 8.21 -30.83 -15.65
C LEU A 632 9.57 -30.15 -15.90
N GLY A 633 10.57 -30.88 -16.38
CA GLY A 633 11.92 -30.37 -16.65
C GLY A 633 12.97 -30.84 -15.64
N PRO A 634 13.96 -30.00 -15.25
CA PRO A 634 15.03 -30.38 -14.33
C PRO A 634 14.51 -30.89 -12.98
N ARG A 635 15.27 -31.79 -12.34
CA ARG A 635 14.97 -32.30 -10.99
C ARG A 635 14.76 -31.14 -9.99
N PRO A 636 13.85 -31.29 -9.02
CA PRO A 636 13.51 -30.21 -8.11
C PRO A 636 14.71 -29.81 -7.26
N GLY A 637 15.27 -28.63 -7.51
CA GLY A 637 16.33 -28.05 -6.69
C GLY A 637 15.82 -27.72 -5.28
N ILE A 638 16.73 -27.66 -4.30
CA ILE A 638 16.41 -27.41 -2.89
C ILE A 638 15.55 -26.15 -2.69
N GLY A 639 15.72 -25.12 -3.54
CA GLY A 639 14.91 -23.91 -3.53
C GLY A 639 13.43 -24.13 -3.84
N LEU A 640 13.00 -25.19 -4.54
CA LEU A 640 11.58 -25.54 -4.67
C LEU A 640 11.03 -26.10 -3.36
N LEU A 641 11.77 -27.02 -2.74
CA LEU A 641 11.39 -27.62 -1.46
C LEU A 641 11.30 -26.57 -0.35
N LEU A 642 12.23 -25.60 -0.31
CA LEU A 642 12.18 -24.46 0.61
C LEU A 642 10.95 -23.57 0.38
N ARG A 643 10.60 -23.24 -0.88
CA ARG A 643 9.38 -22.47 -1.19
C ARG A 643 8.12 -23.19 -0.74
N LEU A 644 7.98 -24.48 -1.07
CA LEU A 644 6.82 -25.30 -0.66
C LEU A 644 6.77 -25.48 0.86
N GLY A 645 7.92 -25.64 1.51
CA GLY A 645 8.04 -25.67 2.97
C GLY A 645 7.56 -24.38 3.63
N VAL A 646 7.86 -23.21 3.06
CA VAL A 646 7.31 -21.92 3.53
C VAL A 646 5.80 -21.86 3.33
N VAL A 647 5.27 -22.25 2.16
CA VAL A 647 3.82 -22.23 1.89
C VAL A 647 3.05 -23.11 2.87
N LEU A 648 3.51 -24.35 3.09
CA LEU A 648 2.82 -25.30 3.98
C LEU A 648 3.12 -25.08 5.46
N GLY A 649 4.29 -24.54 5.82
CA GLY A 649 4.68 -24.24 7.19
C GLY A 649 4.11 -22.93 7.74
N THR A 650 3.74 -21.97 6.89
CA THR A 650 3.16 -20.69 7.34
C THR A 650 1.82 -20.89 8.07
N PRO A 651 0.83 -21.67 7.57
CA PRO A 651 -0.37 -22.01 8.33
C PRO A 651 -0.07 -22.74 9.64
N LEU A 652 0.87 -23.71 9.62
CA LEU A 652 1.27 -24.48 10.81
C LEU A 652 1.70 -23.56 11.97
N VAL A 653 2.52 -22.56 11.67
CA VAL A 653 3.10 -21.62 12.64
C VAL A 653 2.11 -20.51 13.03
N LEU A 654 1.42 -19.89 12.08
CA LEU A 654 0.51 -18.76 12.36
C LEU A 654 -0.79 -19.18 13.06
N LEU A 655 -1.24 -20.42 12.85
CA LEU A 655 -2.47 -20.96 13.45
C LEU A 655 -2.18 -21.90 14.64
N GLY A 656 -0.97 -21.86 15.19
CA GLY A 656 -0.68 -22.53 16.47
C GLY A 656 -1.48 -21.90 17.62
N PRO A 657 -1.75 -22.64 18.71
CA PRO A 657 -1.59 -24.09 18.88
C PRO A 657 -2.74 -24.90 18.23
N TRP A 658 -3.74 -24.27 17.59
CA TRP A 658 -4.89 -24.97 16.99
C TRP A 658 -4.49 -25.99 15.91
N THR A 659 -3.39 -25.74 15.19
CA THR A 659 -2.77 -26.72 14.28
C THR A 659 -2.29 -28.01 14.95
N LEU A 660 -1.97 -27.99 16.25
CA LEU A 660 -1.67 -29.19 17.03
C LEU A 660 -2.96 -29.94 17.40
N ALA A 661 -4.08 -29.23 17.60
CA ALA A 661 -5.39 -29.85 17.83
C ALA A 661 -5.91 -30.60 16.59
N LEU A 662 -5.66 -30.07 15.38
CA LEU A 662 -5.91 -30.77 14.11
C LEU A 662 -5.18 -32.12 14.02
N ALA A 663 -3.93 -32.20 14.50
CA ALA A 663 -3.18 -33.45 14.51
C ALA A 663 -3.75 -34.48 15.51
N GLY A 664 -4.30 -34.04 16.64
CA GLY A 664 -4.99 -34.90 17.61
C GLY A 664 -6.44 -35.28 17.23
N LYS A 665 -7.09 -34.48 16.39
CA LYS A 665 -8.48 -34.68 15.93
C LYS A 665 -8.58 -34.45 14.41
N PRO A 666 -8.19 -35.42 13.56
CA PRO A 666 -8.16 -35.23 12.10
C PRO A 666 -9.54 -34.94 11.48
N ALA A 667 -10.65 -35.27 12.15
CA ALA A 667 -11.99 -34.88 11.72
C ALA A 667 -12.19 -33.36 11.62
N LEU A 668 -11.39 -32.55 12.33
CA LEU A 668 -11.41 -31.09 12.22
C LEU A 668 -10.93 -30.57 10.85
N PHE A 669 -10.26 -31.39 10.03
CA PHE A 669 -10.02 -31.02 8.62
C PHE A 669 -11.30 -30.94 7.79
N LEU A 670 -12.41 -31.55 8.26
CA LEU A 670 -13.71 -31.60 7.59
C LEU A 670 -14.72 -30.57 8.13
N SER A 671 -14.36 -29.81 9.17
CA SER A 671 -15.24 -28.78 9.74
C SER A 671 -15.06 -27.42 9.04
N GLU A 672 -16.17 -26.72 8.84
CA GLU A 672 -16.22 -25.29 8.49
C GLU A 672 -16.86 -24.49 9.65
N PRO A 673 -16.61 -23.17 9.76
CA PRO A 673 -17.23 -22.30 10.73
C PRO A 673 -18.76 -22.40 10.77
N GLY A 674 -19.31 -22.51 11.98
CA GLY A 674 -20.74 -22.53 12.25
C GLY A 674 -21.29 -23.91 12.64
N LEU A 675 -22.63 -24.02 12.59
CA LEU A 675 -23.35 -25.24 12.98
C LEU A 675 -23.26 -26.32 11.90
N ALA A 676 -23.07 -27.57 12.35
CA ALA A 676 -23.31 -28.77 11.55
C ALA A 676 -24.68 -29.36 11.92
N GLY A 677 -25.49 -29.71 10.92
CA GLY A 677 -26.77 -30.38 11.09
C GLY A 677 -27.22 -31.08 9.81
N ASP A 678 -28.04 -32.12 9.94
CA ASP A 678 -28.39 -33.05 8.85
C ASP A 678 -29.15 -32.39 7.69
N ALA A 679 -29.88 -31.31 7.96
CA ALA A 679 -30.56 -30.52 6.92
C ALA A 679 -29.64 -29.61 6.09
N LEU A 680 -28.33 -29.57 6.41
CA LEU A 680 -27.35 -28.65 5.81
C LEU A 680 -26.27 -29.35 4.97
N ALA A 681 -26.27 -30.69 4.93
CA ALA A 681 -25.37 -31.50 4.11
C ALA A 681 -26.00 -32.88 3.86
N GLU A 682 -26.04 -33.33 2.61
CA GLU A 682 -26.59 -34.64 2.25
C GLU A 682 -25.52 -35.72 2.27
N LYS A 683 -25.80 -36.84 2.96
CA LYS A 683 -24.88 -37.99 3.00
C LYS A 683 -24.84 -38.68 1.64
N GLY A 684 -23.63 -38.86 1.09
CA GLY A 684 -23.45 -39.54 -0.19
C GLY A 684 -24.01 -38.76 -1.37
N THR A 685 -23.72 -37.45 -1.42
CA THR A 685 -24.04 -36.56 -2.55
C THR A 685 -23.81 -37.25 -3.89
N SER A 686 -24.77 -37.11 -4.81
CA SER A 686 -24.72 -37.76 -6.14
C SER A 686 -23.34 -37.58 -6.80
N PRO A 687 -22.65 -38.66 -7.21
CA PRO A 687 -21.35 -38.56 -7.90
C PRO A 687 -21.41 -37.69 -9.16
N ILE A 688 -22.56 -37.68 -9.84
CA ILE A 688 -22.83 -36.81 -10.99
C ILE A 688 -22.99 -35.35 -10.54
N GLY A 689 -23.60 -35.09 -9.38
CA GLY A 689 -23.68 -33.76 -8.78
C GLY A 689 -22.30 -33.19 -8.46
N LEU A 690 -21.44 -33.97 -7.80
CA LEU A 690 -20.06 -33.56 -7.48
C LEU A 690 -19.23 -33.27 -8.75
N LEU A 691 -19.36 -34.08 -9.81
CA LEU A 691 -18.76 -33.84 -11.13
C LEU A 691 -19.32 -32.58 -11.83
N LEU A 692 -20.54 -32.16 -11.48
CA LEU A 692 -21.22 -30.98 -11.99
C LEU A 692 -21.20 -29.81 -10.99
N LEU A 693 -20.24 -29.81 -10.06
CA LEU A 693 -19.98 -28.71 -9.10
C LEU A 693 -21.14 -28.42 -8.13
N ASP A 694 -22.02 -29.39 -7.90
CA ASP A 694 -23.08 -29.35 -6.88
C ASP A 694 -22.62 -30.09 -5.62
N PRO A 695 -22.42 -29.37 -4.49
CA PRO A 695 -22.08 -29.98 -3.21
C PRO A 695 -23.28 -30.62 -2.49
N GLY A 696 -24.49 -30.52 -3.06
CA GLY A 696 -25.75 -30.85 -2.39
C GLY A 696 -26.22 -29.74 -1.45
N GLY A 697 -27.34 -29.97 -0.77
CA GLY A 697 -27.89 -29.02 0.20
C GLY A 697 -28.65 -27.84 -0.43
N PRO A 698 -29.08 -26.85 0.39
CA PRO A 698 -30.03 -25.82 -0.03
C PRO A 698 -29.41 -24.75 -0.94
N GLY A 699 -30.22 -24.21 -1.86
CA GLY A 699 -29.88 -23.04 -2.68
C GLY A 699 -28.90 -23.29 -3.83
N THR A 700 -28.61 -24.54 -4.18
CA THR A 700 -27.73 -24.86 -5.31
C THR A 700 -28.45 -24.66 -6.67
N LEU A 701 -27.67 -24.26 -7.68
CA LEU A 701 -28.15 -24.10 -9.05
C LEU A 701 -28.27 -25.45 -9.78
N PRO A 702 -29.18 -25.60 -10.75
CA PRO A 702 -29.34 -26.84 -11.51
C PRO A 702 -28.04 -27.33 -12.18
N VAL A 703 -27.65 -28.59 -11.89
CA VAL A 703 -26.41 -29.24 -12.35
C VAL A 703 -26.15 -29.21 -13.87
N TRP A 704 -27.18 -29.05 -14.70
CA TRP A 704 -27.01 -28.99 -16.16
C TRP A 704 -26.33 -27.69 -16.62
N LEU A 705 -26.39 -26.61 -15.83
CA LEU A 705 -25.74 -25.32 -16.13
C LEU A 705 -24.21 -25.45 -16.17
N THR A 706 -23.64 -26.27 -15.29
CA THR A 706 -22.19 -26.53 -15.18
C THR A 706 -21.70 -27.65 -16.08
N GLY A 707 -22.58 -28.46 -16.65
CA GLY A 707 -22.20 -29.51 -17.63
C GLY A 707 -21.45 -28.94 -18.84
N ALA A 708 -21.82 -27.75 -19.29
CA ALA A 708 -21.11 -27.02 -20.35
C ALA A 708 -19.65 -26.70 -19.99
N LEU A 709 -19.39 -26.36 -18.72
CA LEU A 709 -18.06 -26.05 -18.21
C LEU A 709 -17.19 -27.30 -18.11
N LEU A 710 -17.75 -28.43 -17.66
CA LEU A 710 -17.06 -29.72 -17.68
C LEU A 710 -16.69 -30.15 -19.10
N LEU A 711 -17.62 -30.03 -20.06
CA LEU A 711 -17.34 -30.33 -21.47
C LEU A 711 -16.26 -29.42 -22.07
N ALA A 712 -16.23 -28.13 -21.71
CA ALA A 712 -15.17 -27.20 -22.10
C ALA A 712 -13.80 -27.55 -21.47
N ALA A 713 -13.78 -27.98 -20.20
CA ALA A 713 -12.57 -28.44 -19.52
C ALA A 713 -12.04 -29.77 -20.11
N LEU A 714 -12.93 -30.67 -20.54
CA LEU A 714 -12.58 -31.91 -21.23
C LEU A 714 -12.04 -31.63 -22.63
N ALA A 715 -12.67 -30.72 -23.39
CA ALA A 715 -12.18 -30.30 -24.70
C ALA A 715 -10.78 -29.67 -24.63
N ALA A 716 -10.42 -29.04 -23.51
CA ALA A 716 -9.06 -28.50 -23.29
C ALA A 716 -7.97 -29.59 -23.27
N LEU A 717 -8.28 -30.85 -22.95
CA LEU A 717 -7.31 -31.97 -23.01
C LEU A 717 -6.84 -32.27 -24.45
N LEU A 718 -7.59 -31.82 -25.46
CA LEU A 718 -7.21 -31.90 -26.87
C LEU A 718 -6.23 -30.78 -27.29
N ARG A 719 -5.81 -29.90 -26.37
CA ARG A 719 -4.84 -28.83 -26.65
C ARG A 719 -3.40 -29.35 -26.46
N ASP A 720 -2.72 -29.59 -27.58
CA ASP A 720 -1.29 -29.93 -27.57
C ASP A 720 -0.42 -28.76 -27.08
N SER A 721 -0.78 -27.52 -27.44
CA SER A 721 -0.15 -26.31 -26.92
C SER A 721 -0.53 -26.06 -25.46
N ARG A 722 0.46 -25.66 -24.64
CA ARG A 722 0.29 -25.40 -23.19
C ARG A 722 -0.29 -26.59 -22.38
N ARG A 723 -0.11 -27.83 -22.87
CA ARG A 723 -0.57 -29.08 -22.24
C ARG A 723 -0.20 -29.20 -20.74
N ALA A 724 0.97 -28.70 -20.32
CA ALA A 724 1.37 -28.68 -18.91
C ALA A 724 0.42 -27.85 -18.02
N ALA A 725 -0.09 -26.73 -18.50
CA ALA A 725 -1.05 -25.90 -17.77
C ALA A 725 -2.43 -26.60 -17.68
N VAL A 726 -2.87 -27.24 -18.77
CA VAL A 726 -4.12 -28.04 -18.78
C VAL A 726 -4.02 -29.24 -17.83
N LEU A 727 -2.91 -30.00 -17.86
CA LEU A 727 -2.68 -31.12 -16.95
C LEU A 727 -2.56 -30.67 -15.50
N GLY A 728 -1.95 -29.51 -15.22
CA GLY A 728 -1.92 -28.92 -13.89
C GLY A 728 -3.32 -28.56 -13.38
N ALA A 729 -4.15 -27.93 -14.23
CA ALA A 729 -5.54 -27.62 -13.90
C ALA A 729 -6.39 -28.88 -13.66
N TRP A 730 -6.15 -29.95 -14.43
CA TRP A 730 -6.78 -31.24 -14.20
C TRP A 730 -6.27 -31.96 -12.94
N ALA A 731 -5.00 -31.82 -12.57
CA ALA A 731 -4.50 -32.32 -11.29
C ALA A 731 -5.18 -31.62 -10.10
N VAL A 732 -5.38 -30.30 -10.18
CA VAL A 732 -6.20 -29.53 -9.22
C VAL A 732 -7.63 -30.08 -9.16
N ALA A 733 -8.29 -30.24 -10.32
CA ALA A 733 -9.65 -30.75 -10.37
C ALA A 733 -9.79 -32.18 -9.81
N LEU A 734 -8.83 -33.07 -10.09
CA LEU A 734 -8.82 -34.46 -9.62
C LEU A 734 -8.58 -34.55 -8.11
N VAL A 735 -7.67 -33.75 -7.54
CA VAL A 735 -7.50 -33.66 -6.07
C VAL A 735 -8.78 -33.14 -5.43
N GLY A 736 -9.40 -32.10 -6.00
CA GLY A 736 -10.71 -31.61 -5.55
C GLY A 736 -11.79 -32.69 -5.59
N LEU A 737 -11.87 -33.48 -6.67
CA LEU A 737 -12.87 -34.53 -6.84
C LEU A 737 -12.67 -35.69 -5.86
N VAL A 738 -11.42 -36.15 -5.66
CA VAL A 738 -11.10 -37.18 -4.67
C VAL A 738 -11.47 -36.71 -3.26
N LEU A 739 -11.12 -35.48 -2.91
CA LEU A 739 -11.51 -34.90 -1.61
C LEU A 739 -13.03 -34.76 -1.49
N ALA A 740 -13.74 -34.30 -2.52
CA ALA A 740 -15.20 -34.15 -2.48
C ALA A 740 -15.92 -35.50 -2.30
N VAL A 741 -15.47 -36.56 -2.96
CA VAL A 741 -16.01 -37.92 -2.80
C VAL A 741 -15.72 -38.48 -1.40
N VAL A 742 -14.51 -38.26 -0.86
CA VAL A 742 -14.16 -38.69 0.51
C VAL A 742 -15.00 -37.91 1.55
N VAL A 743 -15.14 -36.60 1.38
CA VAL A 743 -15.89 -35.73 2.32
C VAL A 743 -17.38 -36.05 2.28
N SER A 744 -18.00 -36.21 1.11
CA SER A 744 -19.44 -36.51 1.00
C SER A 744 -19.87 -37.84 1.63
N HIS A 745 -18.92 -38.76 1.85
CA HIS A 745 -19.13 -40.03 2.55
C HIS A 745 -18.66 -40.02 4.01
N ALA A 746 -18.01 -38.94 4.46
CA ALA A 746 -17.56 -38.78 5.83
C ALA A 746 -18.65 -38.20 6.74
N GLU A 747 -18.57 -38.55 8.01
CA GLU A 747 -19.42 -37.99 9.07
C GLU A 747 -18.56 -37.26 10.10
N VAL A 748 -18.95 -36.05 10.46
CA VAL A 748 -18.35 -35.29 11.56
C VAL A 748 -19.18 -35.53 12.82
N THR A 749 -18.51 -35.77 13.95
CA THR A 749 -19.20 -35.87 15.25
C THR A 749 -19.31 -34.46 15.85
N VAL A 750 -20.53 -34.00 16.08
CA VAL A 750 -20.79 -32.72 16.77
C VAL A 750 -20.47 -32.90 18.26
N GLU A 751 -19.43 -32.24 18.77
CA GLU A 751 -18.96 -32.49 20.15
C GLU A 751 -20.05 -32.23 21.20
N ALA A 752 -20.91 -31.23 20.98
CA ALA A 752 -22.01 -30.86 21.88
C ALA A 752 -23.02 -31.99 22.13
N THR A 753 -23.45 -32.67 21.06
CA THR A 753 -24.54 -33.66 21.10
C THR A 753 -24.04 -35.11 21.00
N GLY A 754 -22.82 -35.32 20.53
CA GLY A 754 -22.30 -36.63 20.16
C GLY A 754 -22.93 -37.20 18.87
N ALA A 755 -23.82 -36.46 18.20
CA ALA A 755 -24.44 -36.88 16.96
C ALA A 755 -23.42 -36.89 15.81
N LYS A 756 -23.59 -37.82 14.87
CA LYS A 756 -22.83 -37.88 13.62
C LYS A 756 -23.65 -37.26 12.51
N VAL A 757 -23.06 -36.26 11.85
CA VAL A 757 -23.69 -35.45 10.81
C VAL A 757 -22.86 -35.56 9.52
N PRO A 758 -23.44 -35.60 8.32
CA PRO A 758 -22.68 -35.64 7.07
C PRO A 758 -21.74 -34.44 6.92
N ALA A 759 -20.53 -34.68 6.42
CA ALA A 759 -19.58 -33.60 6.16
C ALA A 759 -19.92 -32.84 4.86
N TRP A 760 -19.68 -31.53 4.85
CA TRP A 760 -19.99 -30.66 3.72
C TRP A 760 -18.84 -30.66 2.68
N PRO A 761 -19.06 -31.08 1.41
CA PRO A 761 -18.00 -31.17 0.41
C PRO A 761 -17.66 -29.85 -0.29
N GLY A 762 -18.33 -28.73 0.03
CA GLY A 762 -18.25 -27.47 -0.72
C GLY A 762 -16.84 -26.93 -0.92
N ALA A 763 -16.01 -26.86 0.12
CA ALA A 763 -14.61 -26.43 -0.02
C ALA A 763 -13.80 -27.29 -1.03
N ALA A 764 -14.07 -28.60 -1.12
CA ALA A 764 -13.44 -29.45 -2.14
C ALA A 764 -14.01 -29.19 -3.54
N VAL A 765 -15.33 -28.95 -3.66
CA VAL A 765 -15.99 -28.59 -4.92
C VAL A 765 -15.48 -27.26 -5.49
N VAL A 766 -15.12 -26.28 -4.65
CA VAL A 766 -14.43 -25.04 -5.06
C VAL A 766 -13.10 -25.35 -5.78
N VAL A 767 -12.35 -26.37 -5.34
CA VAL A 767 -11.11 -26.80 -6.01
C VAL A 767 -11.40 -27.43 -7.37
N ILE A 768 -12.48 -28.21 -7.50
CA ILE A 768 -12.94 -28.77 -8.79
C ILE A 768 -13.30 -27.62 -9.75
N ALA A 769 -14.10 -26.66 -9.29
CA ALA A 769 -14.53 -25.51 -10.07
C ALA A 769 -13.34 -24.68 -10.59
N LEU A 770 -12.38 -24.39 -9.71
CA LEU A 770 -11.14 -23.70 -10.07
C LEU A 770 -10.36 -24.46 -11.15
N GLY A 771 -10.22 -25.79 -11.01
CA GLY A 771 -9.55 -26.64 -11.99
C GLY A 771 -10.25 -26.64 -13.35
N TYR A 772 -11.57 -26.82 -13.38
CA TYR A 772 -12.35 -26.81 -14.62
C TYR A 772 -12.33 -25.44 -15.32
N VAL A 773 -12.53 -24.34 -14.59
CA VAL A 773 -12.47 -22.99 -15.17
C VAL A 773 -11.07 -22.69 -15.70
N THR A 774 -10.01 -23.05 -14.96
CA THR A 774 -8.62 -22.89 -15.41
C THR A 774 -8.35 -23.70 -16.68
N ALA A 775 -8.74 -24.98 -16.72
CA ALA A 775 -8.59 -25.83 -17.90
C ALA A 775 -9.37 -25.27 -19.10
N ALA A 776 -10.62 -24.86 -18.91
CA ALA A 776 -11.47 -24.35 -19.99
C ALA A 776 -11.02 -22.97 -20.51
N MET A 777 -10.57 -22.05 -19.65
CA MET A 777 -9.98 -20.77 -20.07
C MET A 777 -8.72 -20.99 -20.92
N VAL A 778 -7.82 -21.88 -20.49
CA VAL A 778 -6.65 -22.28 -21.30
C VAL A 778 -7.10 -23.02 -22.58
N GLY A 779 -8.15 -23.82 -22.53
CA GLY A 779 -8.71 -24.51 -23.71
C GLY A 779 -9.28 -23.55 -24.76
N ALA A 780 -9.89 -22.45 -24.34
CA ALA A 780 -10.58 -21.47 -25.18
C ALA A 780 -9.67 -20.38 -25.79
N GLU A 781 -8.50 -20.14 -25.18
CA GLU A 781 -7.49 -19.24 -25.74
C GLU A 781 -7.06 -19.66 -27.16
N ASP A 782 -6.95 -18.71 -28.07
CA ASP A 782 -6.65 -18.94 -29.50
C ASP A 782 -7.59 -19.95 -30.19
N ALA A 783 -8.81 -20.16 -29.68
CA ALA A 783 -9.75 -21.09 -30.30
C ALA A 783 -10.19 -20.61 -31.70
N ARG A 784 -10.45 -19.30 -31.88
CA ARG A 784 -10.88 -18.74 -33.17
C ARG A 784 -9.82 -18.93 -34.27
N THR A 785 -8.55 -18.66 -33.97
CA THR A 785 -7.45 -18.81 -34.92
C THR A 785 -7.18 -20.29 -35.24
N ARG A 786 -7.22 -21.17 -34.24
CA ARG A 786 -7.08 -22.63 -34.44
C ARG A 786 -8.21 -23.24 -35.26
N VAL A 787 -9.46 -22.84 -35.01
CA VAL A 787 -10.62 -23.32 -35.78
C VAL A 787 -10.56 -22.84 -37.23
N ALA A 788 -10.13 -21.59 -37.46
CA ALA A 788 -9.95 -21.03 -38.80
C ALA A 788 -8.76 -21.63 -39.59
N ALA A 789 -7.72 -22.10 -38.89
CA ALA A 789 -6.55 -22.75 -39.51
C ALA A 789 -6.78 -24.23 -39.87
N GLY A 790 -7.89 -24.85 -39.45
CA GLY A 790 -8.24 -26.23 -39.75
C GLY A 790 -9.13 -26.37 -40.99
N SER A 791 -9.00 -27.49 -41.71
CA SER A 791 -9.94 -27.85 -42.77
C SER A 791 -11.35 -28.10 -42.22
N PHE A 792 -12.38 -27.77 -43.02
CA PHE A 792 -13.77 -27.86 -42.58
C PHE A 792 -14.18 -29.31 -42.30
N GLY A 793 -14.75 -29.56 -41.11
CA GLY A 793 -15.13 -30.89 -40.66
C GLY A 793 -15.82 -30.86 -39.29
N TRP A 794 -16.34 -32.01 -38.84
CA TRP A 794 -17.26 -32.12 -37.69
C TRP A 794 -16.80 -31.45 -36.39
N ARG A 795 -15.48 -31.31 -36.17
CA ARG A 795 -14.92 -30.65 -34.99
C ARG A 795 -15.29 -29.17 -34.89
N GLN A 796 -15.49 -28.48 -36.03
CA GLN A 796 -15.81 -27.06 -36.08
C GLN A 796 -17.24 -26.75 -35.57
N PRO A 797 -18.33 -27.36 -36.10
CA PRO A 797 -19.66 -27.15 -35.54
C PRO A 797 -19.76 -27.61 -34.07
N THR A 798 -19.11 -28.70 -33.68
CA THR A 798 -19.05 -29.12 -32.26
C THR A 798 -18.36 -28.07 -31.39
N ALA A 799 -17.25 -27.47 -31.85
CA ALA A 799 -16.58 -26.40 -31.11
C ALA A 799 -17.43 -25.12 -31.02
N VAL A 800 -18.17 -24.76 -32.07
CA VAL A 800 -19.10 -23.62 -32.06
C VAL A 800 -20.26 -23.87 -31.08
N VAL A 801 -20.92 -25.04 -31.14
CA VAL A 801 -22.00 -25.40 -30.21
C VAL A 801 -21.48 -25.39 -28.76
N LEU A 802 -20.32 -25.99 -28.49
CA LEU A 802 -19.71 -25.98 -27.16
C LEU A 802 -19.40 -24.56 -26.69
N ALA A 803 -18.86 -23.69 -27.56
CA ALA A 803 -18.57 -22.30 -27.23
C ALA A 803 -19.83 -21.48 -26.95
N VAL A 804 -20.92 -21.68 -27.71
CA VAL A 804 -22.21 -21.02 -27.48
C VAL A 804 -22.83 -21.49 -26.16
N VAL A 805 -22.90 -22.81 -25.92
CA VAL A 805 -23.50 -23.38 -24.70
C VAL A 805 -22.67 -23.00 -23.46
N ALA A 806 -21.33 -23.03 -23.54
CA ALA A 806 -20.47 -22.57 -22.46
C ALA A 806 -20.53 -21.03 -22.27
N GLY A 807 -20.67 -20.25 -23.33
CA GLY A 807 -20.82 -18.79 -23.26
C GLY A 807 -22.15 -18.35 -22.64
N LEU A 808 -23.23 -19.10 -22.89
CA LEU A 808 -24.54 -18.85 -22.30
C LEU A 808 -24.67 -19.33 -20.85
N SER A 809 -23.85 -20.30 -20.40
CA SER A 809 -24.07 -20.89 -19.07
C SER A 809 -23.95 -19.93 -17.88
N PRO A 810 -23.04 -18.94 -17.83
CA PRO A 810 -23.02 -17.97 -16.73
C PRO A 810 -24.23 -17.01 -16.78
N LEU A 811 -24.76 -16.71 -17.98
CA LEU A 811 -25.95 -15.87 -18.14
C LEU A 811 -27.21 -16.61 -17.67
N LEU A 812 -27.32 -17.91 -17.97
CA LEU A 812 -28.39 -18.77 -17.48
C LEU A 812 -28.28 -19.01 -15.96
N ALA A 813 -27.06 -19.16 -15.42
CA ALA A 813 -26.81 -19.24 -13.99
C ALA A 813 -27.22 -17.94 -13.27
N ALA A 814 -26.84 -16.77 -13.80
CA ALA A 814 -27.29 -15.48 -13.29
C ALA A 814 -28.83 -15.35 -13.34
N GLY A 815 -29.45 -15.62 -14.49
CA GLY A 815 -30.91 -15.52 -14.67
C GLY A 815 -31.69 -16.45 -13.74
N THR A 816 -31.23 -17.69 -13.55
CA THR A 816 -31.87 -18.63 -12.62
C THR A 816 -31.68 -18.23 -11.15
N TRP A 817 -30.53 -17.66 -10.78
CA TRP A 817 -30.29 -17.17 -9.41
C TRP A 817 -31.10 -15.89 -9.10
N LEU A 818 -31.18 -14.95 -10.05
CA LEU A 818 -32.01 -13.73 -9.93
C LEU A 818 -33.50 -14.08 -9.73
N TRP A 819 -33.97 -15.14 -10.37
CA TRP A 819 -35.35 -15.62 -10.27
C TRP A 819 -35.61 -16.39 -8.97
N LYS A 820 -34.75 -17.37 -8.63
CA LYS A 820 -34.88 -18.17 -7.40
C LYS A 820 -34.63 -17.37 -6.11
N GLY A 821 -33.83 -16.31 -6.18
CA GLY A 821 -33.28 -15.63 -5.01
C GLY A 821 -32.10 -16.39 -4.37
N ALA A 822 -31.52 -15.80 -3.34
CA ALA A 822 -30.53 -16.43 -2.46
C ALA A 822 -31.17 -17.09 -1.22
N ASP A 823 -32.50 -17.27 -1.25
CA ASP A 823 -33.28 -17.80 -0.15
C ASP A 823 -32.90 -19.25 0.19
N GLY A 824 -32.98 -19.58 1.48
CA GLY A 824 -32.57 -20.85 2.03
C GLY A 824 -32.78 -20.86 3.55
N PRO A 825 -32.04 -21.68 4.31
CA PRO A 825 -32.06 -21.61 5.77
C PRO A 825 -31.36 -20.37 6.34
N LEU A 826 -30.61 -19.61 5.53
CA LEU A 826 -30.05 -18.30 5.91
C LEU A 826 -31.10 -17.19 5.78
N GLU A 827 -31.20 -16.33 6.80
CA GLU A 827 -32.16 -15.22 6.83
C GLU A 827 -31.61 -13.99 7.57
N ARG A 828 -32.33 -12.87 7.50
CA ARG A 828 -32.09 -11.70 8.35
C ARG A 828 -33.24 -11.50 9.34
N ARG A 829 -32.92 -11.58 10.64
CA ARG A 829 -33.87 -11.37 11.74
C ARG A 829 -33.18 -10.76 12.96
N ASP A 830 -33.95 -10.50 14.00
CA ASP A 830 -33.45 -10.20 15.33
C ASP A 830 -32.68 -11.43 15.88
N PRO A 831 -31.40 -11.31 16.28
CA PRO A 831 -30.63 -12.43 16.81
C PRO A 831 -31.05 -12.87 18.21
N VAL A 832 -31.86 -12.07 18.93
CA VAL A 832 -32.20 -12.37 20.32
C VAL A 832 -33.15 -13.58 20.37
N VAL A 833 -32.64 -14.69 20.90
CA VAL A 833 -33.31 -16.00 20.94
C VAL A 833 -34.35 -16.10 22.06
N VAL A 834 -34.18 -15.26 23.09
CA VAL A 834 -34.99 -15.16 24.32
C VAL A 834 -35.76 -13.82 24.35
N PRO A 835 -36.81 -13.65 25.17
CA PRO A 835 -37.48 -12.34 25.31
C PRO A 835 -36.52 -11.24 25.79
N ALA A 836 -36.69 -10.00 25.32
CA ALA A 836 -35.75 -8.90 25.58
C ALA A 836 -35.41 -8.68 27.07
N PHE A 837 -36.38 -8.79 27.97
CA PHE A 837 -36.12 -8.67 29.42
C PHE A 837 -35.29 -9.83 30.00
N VAL A 838 -35.36 -11.02 29.39
CA VAL A 838 -34.53 -12.18 29.78
C VAL A 838 -33.11 -11.98 29.26
N ALA A 839 -32.94 -11.42 28.07
CA ALA A 839 -31.61 -11.03 27.55
C ALA A 839 -30.96 -9.97 28.45
N GLU A 840 -31.71 -8.94 28.85
CA GLU A 840 -31.26 -7.87 29.74
C GLU A 840 -30.93 -8.38 31.16
N GLU A 841 -31.76 -9.27 31.73
CA GLU A 841 -31.46 -9.87 33.04
C GLU A 841 -30.25 -10.83 32.96
N ALA A 842 -29.98 -11.43 31.79
CA ALA A 842 -28.80 -12.25 31.53
C ALA A 842 -27.51 -11.43 31.26
N THR A 843 -27.59 -10.19 30.79
CA THR A 843 -26.46 -9.24 30.74
C THR A 843 -26.26 -8.48 32.06
N GLY A 844 -27.27 -8.43 32.92
CA GLY A 844 -27.19 -7.90 34.27
C GLY A 844 -26.26 -8.68 35.21
N ALA A 845 -25.97 -8.11 36.38
CA ALA A 845 -24.88 -8.53 37.28
C ALA A 845 -24.89 -10.00 37.73
N ARG A 846 -26.03 -10.72 37.67
CA ARG A 846 -26.13 -12.13 38.08
C ARG A 846 -25.75 -13.12 36.96
N HIS A 847 -25.73 -12.68 35.69
CA HIS A 847 -25.51 -13.51 34.50
C HIS A 847 -26.22 -14.89 34.51
N PRO A 848 -27.54 -14.95 34.74
CA PRO A 848 -28.31 -16.20 34.64
C PRO A 848 -28.31 -16.79 33.22
N ARG A 849 -28.56 -18.10 33.14
CA ARG A 849 -28.80 -18.86 31.91
C ARG A 849 -30.28 -19.07 31.67
N THR A 850 -30.63 -19.22 30.38
CA THR A 850 -31.95 -19.65 29.92
C THR A 850 -31.85 -21.04 29.30
N LEU A 851 -32.71 -21.96 29.74
CA LEU A 851 -32.90 -23.27 29.14
C LEU A 851 -33.99 -23.18 28.07
N VAL A 852 -33.60 -23.22 26.80
CA VAL A 852 -34.53 -23.24 25.68
C VAL A 852 -34.85 -24.69 25.35
N LEU A 853 -36.13 -25.06 25.40
CA LEU A 853 -36.65 -26.39 25.07
C LEU A 853 -37.38 -26.36 23.72
N THR A 854 -37.19 -27.41 22.92
CA THR A 854 -37.89 -27.64 21.64
C THR A 854 -38.36 -29.08 21.59
N SER A 855 -39.62 -29.31 21.19
CA SER A 855 -40.20 -30.65 21.00
C SER A 855 -40.61 -30.81 19.54
N PRO A 856 -39.68 -31.14 18.62
CA PRO A 856 -39.99 -31.27 17.20
C PRO A 856 -40.89 -32.47 16.90
N GLU A 857 -40.83 -33.52 17.72
CA GLU A 857 -41.65 -34.73 17.61
C GLU A 857 -42.28 -35.09 18.97
N PRO A 858 -43.49 -35.70 19.00
CA PRO A 858 -44.12 -36.14 20.24
C PRO A 858 -43.24 -37.15 21.00
N GLY A 859 -42.85 -36.80 22.23
CA GLY A 859 -42.01 -37.64 23.10
C GLY A 859 -40.50 -37.41 22.95
N ASN A 860 -40.05 -36.59 22.01
CA ASN A 860 -38.65 -36.18 21.89
C ASN A 860 -38.49 -34.68 22.23
N VAL A 861 -37.61 -34.36 23.16
CA VAL A 861 -37.34 -32.99 23.62
C VAL A 861 -35.84 -32.72 23.54
N SER A 862 -35.45 -31.78 22.68
CA SER A 862 -34.11 -31.22 22.62
C SER A 862 -34.05 -29.92 23.43
N TYR A 863 -32.84 -29.56 23.88
CA TYR A 863 -32.61 -28.34 24.64
C TYR A 863 -31.32 -27.62 24.22
N THR A 864 -31.28 -26.32 24.49
CA THR A 864 -30.09 -25.47 24.34
C THR A 864 -29.97 -24.57 25.57
N ILE A 865 -28.77 -24.45 26.13
CA ILE A 865 -28.49 -23.55 27.25
C ILE A 865 -27.91 -22.25 26.69
N VAL A 866 -28.66 -21.15 26.83
CA VAL A 866 -28.33 -19.83 26.29
C VAL A 866 -27.87 -18.90 27.42
N ARG A 867 -26.89 -18.03 27.12
CA ARG A 867 -26.50 -16.86 27.93
C ARG A 867 -26.74 -15.59 27.13
N GLY A 868 -27.02 -14.48 27.82
CA GLY A 868 -27.29 -13.20 27.17
C GLY A 868 -28.44 -13.30 26.16
N SER A 869 -28.26 -12.69 24.99
CA SER A 869 -29.23 -12.65 23.90
C SER A 869 -29.34 -13.96 23.09
N GLY A 870 -28.26 -14.74 22.96
CA GLY A 870 -28.24 -15.89 22.06
C GLY A 870 -26.85 -16.52 21.90
N PRO A 871 -26.74 -17.66 21.18
CA PRO A 871 -25.46 -18.15 20.68
C PRO A 871 -24.95 -17.22 19.57
N ALA A 872 -23.65 -16.93 19.54
CA ALA A 872 -23.01 -16.06 18.57
C ALA A 872 -21.87 -16.78 17.84
N LEU A 873 -21.43 -16.22 16.71
CA LEU A 873 -20.38 -16.80 15.85
C LEU A 873 -19.09 -17.11 16.65
N GLY A 874 -18.63 -18.36 16.56
CA GLY A 874 -17.55 -18.93 17.40
C GLY A 874 -18.03 -19.89 18.49
N ASP A 875 -19.30 -19.83 18.90
CA ASP A 875 -19.81 -20.69 19.99
C ASP A 875 -20.05 -22.15 19.55
N ALA A 876 -20.21 -22.39 18.24
CA ALA A 876 -20.44 -23.73 17.69
C ALA A 876 -19.23 -24.67 17.89
N GLU A 877 -18.02 -24.14 17.70
CA GLU A 877 -16.76 -24.89 17.83
C GLU A 877 -16.27 -24.99 19.27
N LEU A 878 -16.82 -24.16 20.17
CA LEU A 878 -16.47 -24.07 21.60
C LEU A 878 -17.47 -24.79 22.51
N ALA A 879 -18.45 -25.50 21.95
CA ALA A 879 -19.45 -26.22 22.71
C ALA A 879 -18.81 -27.40 23.50
N PRO A 880 -19.04 -27.50 24.83
CA PRO A 880 -18.52 -28.60 25.65
C PRO A 880 -18.96 -29.97 25.13
N LYS A 881 -18.16 -31.01 25.38
CA LYS A 881 -18.48 -32.39 24.98
C LYS A 881 -19.80 -32.88 25.58
N ALA A 882 -20.57 -33.67 24.83
CA ALA A 882 -21.79 -34.36 25.27
C ALA A 882 -21.62 -35.12 26.61
N SER A 883 -20.42 -35.66 26.87
CA SER A 883 -20.09 -36.31 28.13
C SER A 883 -20.28 -35.44 29.38
N THR A 884 -20.15 -34.12 29.24
CA THR A 884 -20.32 -33.09 30.28
C THR A 884 -21.80 -32.88 30.62
N TYR A 885 -22.69 -33.06 29.64
CA TYR A 885 -24.13 -32.86 29.81
C TYR A 885 -24.84 -34.04 30.47
N ARG A 886 -24.30 -35.27 30.39
CA ARG A 886 -24.94 -36.52 30.88
C ARG A 886 -25.62 -36.44 32.26
N ARG A 887 -25.04 -35.75 33.24
CA ARG A 887 -25.64 -35.59 34.58
C ARG A 887 -26.87 -34.66 34.54
N PHE A 888 -26.81 -33.60 33.75
CA PHE A 888 -27.91 -32.70 33.50
C PHE A 888 -28.99 -33.36 32.63
N ASP A 889 -28.62 -34.12 31.59
CA ASP A 889 -29.56 -34.86 30.74
C ASP A 889 -30.41 -35.84 31.57
N ALA A 890 -29.78 -36.59 32.47
CA ALA A 890 -30.45 -37.53 33.37
C ALA A 890 -31.36 -36.83 34.42
N PHE A 891 -31.10 -35.57 34.74
CA PHE A 891 -31.96 -34.75 35.59
C PHE A 891 -33.13 -34.17 34.78
N LEU A 892 -32.84 -33.52 33.65
CA LEU A 892 -33.83 -32.89 32.79
C LEU A 892 -34.82 -33.92 32.23
N GLY A 893 -34.37 -35.13 31.89
CA GLY A 893 -35.24 -36.23 31.51
C GLY A 893 -36.25 -36.62 32.61
N LYS A 894 -35.85 -36.61 33.89
CA LYS A 894 -36.76 -36.86 35.03
C LYS A 894 -37.75 -35.73 35.24
N LEU A 895 -37.29 -34.48 35.09
CA LEU A 895 -38.10 -33.26 35.19
C LEU A 895 -39.18 -33.25 34.09
N ILE A 896 -38.79 -33.48 32.84
CA ILE A 896 -39.69 -33.57 31.67
C ILE A 896 -40.65 -34.75 31.81
N ALA A 897 -40.20 -35.90 32.33
CA ALA A 897 -41.04 -37.07 32.54
C ALA A 897 -42.07 -36.91 33.68
N GLY A 898 -42.02 -35.84 34.48
CA GLY A 898 -42.93 -35.64 35.61
C GLY A 898 -42.71 -36.62 36.76
N GLY A 899 -41.51 -37.23 36.86
CA GLY A 899 -41.20 -38.15 37.94
C GLY A 899 -41.06 -37.41 39.26
N GLY A 900 -41.85 -37.76 40.28
CA GLY A 900 -41.97 -37.08 41.58
C GLY A 900 -40.72 -37.04 42.49
N GLY A 901 -39.52 -37.24 41.94
CA GLY A 901 -38.22 -37.01 42.58
C GLY A 901 -37.35 -35.98 41.86
N ALA A 902 -37.88 -35.23 40.89
CA ALA A 902 -37.19 -34.13 40.21
C ALA A 902 -37.63 -32.78 40.81
N ASP A 903 -36.76 -32.19 41.64
CA ASP A 903 -36.95 -30.86 42.21
C ASP A 903 -36.37 -29.78 41.27
N ALA A 904 -37.14 -28.74 40.96
CA ALA A 904 -36.68 -27.62 40.13
C ALA A 904 -35.54 -26.82 40.80
N SER A 905 -35.39 -26.88 42.13
CA SER A 905 -34.27 -26.25 42.85
C SER A 905 -32.89 -26.66 42.28
N MET A 906 -32.79 -27.86 41.72
CA MET A 906 -31.58 -28.39 41.08
C MET A 906 -31.16 -27.64 39.81
N LEU A 907 -31.99 -26.75 39.24
CA LEU A 907 -31.62 -25.85 38.15
C LEU A 907 -30.74 -24.67 38.60
N ALA A 908 -30.92 -24.17 39.83
CA ALA A 908 -30.16 -23.04 40.37
C ALA A 908 -28.64 -23.35 40.49
N PRO A 909 -28.20 -24.55 40.93
CA PRO A 909 -26.80 -24.99 40.86
C PRO A 909 -26.15 -24.97 39.47
N TYR A 910 -26.94 -25.03 38.38
CA TYR A 910 -26.50 -24.87 36.98
C TYR A 910 -26.65 -23.42 36.48
N GLY A 911 -27.01 -22.46 37.33
CA GLY A 911 -27.19 -21.06 36.94
C GLY A 911 -28.39 -20.80 36.03
N ILE A 912 -29.33 -21.74 35.91
CA ILE A 912 -30.52 -21.61 35.05
C ILE A 912 -31.64 -20.94 35.83
N GLU A 913 -32.06 -19.76 35.38
CA GLU A 913 -33.18 -19.01 36.00
C GLU A 913 -34.46 -19.08 35.17
N PHE A 914 -34.33 -19.21 33.85
CA PHE A 914 -35.46 -19.21 32.94
C PHE A 914 -35.55 -20.51 32.14
N ILE A 915 -36.77 -20.97 31.88
CA ILE A 915 -37.07 -22.05 30.94
C ILE A 915 -38.00 -21.49 29.86
N GLN A 916 -37.61 -21.61 28.59
CA GLN A 916 -38.40 -21.16 27.44
C GLN A 916 -38.77 -22.38 26.58
N LEU A 917 -40.06 -22.68 26.43
CA LEU A 917 -40.54 -23.71 25.51
C LEU A 917 -40.93 -23.06 24.18
N LYS A 918 -40.23 -23.41 23.11
CA LYS A 918 -40.50 -22.92 21.75
C LYS A 918 -41.52 -23.81 21.02
N PRO A 919 -42.33 -23.23 20.10
CA PRO A 919 -43.31 -23.99 19.33
C PRO A 919 -42.65 -25.00 18.35
N PRO A 920 -43.33 -26.10 18.00
CA PRO A 920 -44.68 -26.49 18.43
C PRO A 920 -44.73 -26.87 19.92
N VAL A 921 -45.74 -26.37 20.63
CA VAL A 921 -45.83 -26.48 22.10
C VAL A 921 -46.66 -27.72 22.46
N GLY A 922 -46.02 -28.71 23.09
CA GLY A 922 -46.73 -29.83 23.70
C GLY A 922 -47.57 -29.36 24.90
N SER A 923 -48.89 -29.53 24.83
CA SER A 923 -49.81 -29.19 25.93
C SER A 923 -49.49 -29.95 27.21
N GLU A 924 -49.11 -31.23 27.10
CA GLU A 924 -48.71 -32.07 28.21
C GLU A 924 -47.43 -31.57 28.91
N LEU A 925 -46.40 -31.21 28.13
CA LEU A 925 -45.15 -30.66 28.70
C LEU A 925 -45.39 -29.32 29.39
N THR A 926 -46.27 -28.49 28.83
CA THR A 926 -46.68 -27.21 29.43
C THR A 926 -47.37 -27.44 30.78
N ALA A 927 -48.31 -28.38 30.85
CA ALA A 927 -49.01 -28.72 32.10
C ALA A 927 -48.07 -29.31 33.17
N ARG A 928 -47.07 -30.11 32.77
CA ARG A 928 -46.04 -30.63 33.69
C ARG A 928 -45.17 -29.52 34.26
N LEU A 929 -44.72 -28.56 33.44
CA LEU A 929 -43.94 -27.41 33.90
C LEU A 929 -44.75 -26.47 34.80
N ASP A 930 -46.03 -26.22 34.47
CA ASP A 930 -46.96 -25.45 35.31
C ASP A 930 -47.24 -26.12 36.67
N GLY A 931 -47.21 -27.46 36.73
CA GLY A 931 -47.38 -28.24 37.96
C GLY A 931 -46.10 -28.50 38.77
N THR A 932 -44.94 -28.03 38.32
CA THR A 932 -43.64 -28.31 38.97
C THR A 932 -43.37 -27.32 40.11
N PRO A 933 -43.18 -27.75 41.37
CA PRO A 933 -42.87 -26.87 42.49
C PRO A 933 -41.60 -26.03 42.24
N GLY A 934 -41.66 -24.75 42.58
CA GLY A 934 -40.53 -23.82 42.44
C GLY A 934 -40.35 -23.18 41.06
N LEU A 935 -41.14 -23.57 40.04
CA LEU A 935 -41.28 -22.83 38.80
C LEU A 935 -42.53 -21.94 38.84
N ALA A 936 -42.43 -20.74 38.27
CA ALA A 936 -43.55 -19.83 38.06
C ALA A 936 -43.61 -19.39 36.59
N ARG A 937 -44.77 -19.53 35.96
CA ARG A 937 -44.99 -19.08 34.59
C ARG A 937 -44.97 -17.54 34.54
N VAL A 938 -44.11 -16.97 33.71
CA VAL A 938 -43.96 -15.50 33.56
C VAL A 938 -44.86 -14.97 32.46
N GLY A 939 -45.05 -15.72 31.38
CA GLY A 939 -45.90 -15.35 30.27
C GLY A 939 -45.73 -16.23 29.04
N ALA A 940 -46.44 -15.87 27.97
CA ALA A 940 -46.23 -16.42 26.63
C ALA A 940 -46.09 -15.26 25.64
N THR A 941 -45.02 -15.27 24.86
CA THR A 941 -44.67 -14.20 23.90
C THR A 941 -44.34 -14.84 22.56
N GLN A 942 -44.99 -14.38 21.48
CA GLN A 942 -44.80 -14.92 20.12
C GLN A 942 -44.90 -16.46 20.03
N GLY A 943 -45.80 -17.07 20.81
CA GLY A 943 -46.02 -18.52 20.81
C GLY A 943 -45.02 -19.34 21.64
N ALA A 944 -43.95 -18.74 22.16
CA ALA A 944 -43.08 -19.38 23.15
C ALA A 944 -43.62 -19.13 24.56
N THR A 945 -43.58 -20.16 25.43
CA THR A 945 -43.97 -20.03 26.85
C THR A 945 -42.73 -19.96 27.75
N LEU A 946 -42.76 -19.11 28.78
CA LEU A 946 -41.62 -18.86 29.66
C LEU A 946 -41.97 -19.10 31.15
N TRP A 947 -41.09 -19.79 31.84
CA TRP A 947 -41.09 -19.98 33.30
C TRP A 947 -39.82 -19.38 33.92
N ARG A 948 -39.95 -18.90 35.17
CA ARG A 948 -38.86 -18.43 36.03
C ARG A 948 -38.75 -19.32 37.27
N LEU A 949 -37.51 -19.59 37.67
CA LEU A 949 -37.17 -20.33 38.87
C LEU A 949 -37.23 -19.44 40.11
N GLN A 950 -37.95 -19.88 41.15
CA GLN A 950 -38.17 -19.12 42.40
C GLN A 950 -37.08 -19.38 43.46
N TYR A 951 -35.83 -19.52 43.03
CA TYR A 951 -34.65 -19.75 43.90
C TYR A 951 -33.53 -18.75 43.58
N PRO A 952 -32.55 -18.52 44.48
CA PRO A 952 -31.41 -17.65 44.19
C PRO A 952 -30.53 -18.23 43.06
N VAL A 953 -30.52 -17.56 41.89
CA VAL A 953 -29.70 -17.95 40.73
C VAL A 953 -28.63 -16.88 40.42
N GLY A 954 -27.47 -17.33 39.95
CA GLY A 954 -26.44 -16.50 39.35
C GLY A 954 -25.24 -17.32 38.90
N ARG A 955 -24.34 -16.70 38.12
CA ARG A 955 -23.06 -17.30 37.68
C ARG A 955 -22.17 -17.69 38.88
N ALA A 956 -22.20 -16.90 39.94
CA ALA A 956 -21.53 -17.18 41.21
C ALA A 956 -22.51 -17.06 42.40
N LEU A 957 -22.48 -18.05 43.29
CA LEU A 957 -23.28 -18.12 44.50
C LEU A 957 -22.36 -18.34 45.71
N ILE A 958 -22.59 -17.65 46.82
CA ILE A 958 -22.10 -18.07 48.14
C ILE A 958 -23.12 -19.04 48.71
N VAL A 959 -22.68 -20.22 49.13
CA VAL A 959 -23.49 -21.22 49.81
C VAL A 959 -22.98 -21.38 51.25
N ASP A 960 -23.86 -21.14 52.22
CA ASP A 960 -23.60 -21.35 53.64
C ASP A 960 -23.69 -22.84 54.02
N PRO A 961 -23.07 -23.28 55.14
CA PRO A 961 -23.20 -24.66 55.64
C PRO A 961 -24.65 -25.12 55.84
N ASP A 962 -25.55 -24.18 56.18
CA ASP A 962 -26.99 -24.42 56.35
C ASP A 962 -27.76 -24.52 55.01
N GLY A 963 -27.08 -24.52 53.87
CA GLY A 963 -27.67 -24.61 52.52
C GLY A 963 -28.26 -23.30 51.97
N LYS A 964 -28.20 -22.20 52.72
CA LYS A 964 -28.63 -20.87 52.23
C LYS A 964 -27.69 -20.38 51.13
N ALA A 965 -28.26 -19.87 50.03
CA ALA A 965 -27.51 -19.37 48.88
C ALA A 965 -27.74 -17.87 48.63
N LYS A 966 -26.67 -17.13 48.36
CA LYS A 966 -26.70 -15.70 47.98
C LYS A 966 -25.95 -15.50 46.67
N ALA A 967 -26.62 -14.97 45.65
CA ALA A 967 -25.99 -14.64 44.38
C ALA A 967 -25.04 -13.44 44.52
N LEU A 968 -23.91 -13.50 43.83
CA LEU A 968 -22.93 -12.41 43.75
C LEU A 968 -23.04 -11.64 42.43
N PRO A 969 -22.70 -10.34 42.42
CA PRO A 969 -22.44 -9.64 41.17
C PRO A 969 -21.19 -10.23 40.52
N THR A 970 -21.29 -10.50 39.22
CA THR A 970 -20.27 -11.09 38.36
C THR A 970 -20.11 -10.24 37.11
N THR A 971 -18.94 -10.31 36.48
CA THR A 971 -18.67 -9.74 35.15
C THR A 971 -18.37 -10.88 34.17
N ARG A 972 -18.08 -10.57 32.90
CA ARG A 972 -17.55 -11.54 31.93
C ARG A 972 -16.20 -12.12 32.39
N GLU A 973 -15.29 -11.26 32.83
CA GLU A 973 -13.92 -11.61 33.26
C GLU A 973 -13.87 -12.44 34.56
N GLY A 974 -14.89 -12.34 35.42
CA GLY A 974 -14.97 -13.14 36.65
C GLY A 974 -15.82 -12.51 37.76
N VAL A 975 -15.26 -12.42 38.96
CA VAL A 975 -15.91 -11.80 40.13
C VAL A 975 -14.93 -10.84 40.77
N SER A 976 -15.31 -9.58 40.94
CA SER A 976 -14.58 -8.62 41.77
C SER A 976 -15.58 -7.88 42.65
N THR A 977 -15.77 -8.36 43.88
CA THR A 977 -16.77 -7.80 44.81
C THR A 977 -16.31 -7.89 46.26
N ARG A 978 -16.83 -7.03 47.12
CA ARG A 978 -16.57 -7.09 48.56
C ARG A 978 -17.60 -8.00 49.22
N ILE A 979 -17.12 -9.02 49.93
CA ILE A 979 -17.95 -9.97 50.67
C ILE A 979 -17.84 -9.73 52.17
N GLU A 980 -18.95 -9.95 52.87
CA GLU A 980 -19.07 -9.77 54.31
C GLU A 980 -18.53 -10.99 55.08
N ALA A 981 -18.17 -10.75 56.35
CA ALA A 981 -17.84 -11.81 57.28
C ALA A 981 -19.05 -12.75 57.48
N GLY A 982 -18.80 -14.00 57.84
CA GLY A 982 -19.87 -14.98 58.00
C GLY A 982 -19.34 -16.36 58.41
N PRO A 983 -20.21 -17.38 58.46
CA PRO A 983 -19.89 -18.68 59.02
C PRO A 983 -18.66 -19.34 58.38
N GLN A 984 -17.96 -20.15 59.19
CA GLN A 984 -16.86 -20.98 58.71
C GLN A 984 -17.42 -22.12 57.86
N GLY A 985 -16.76 -22.45 56.75
CA GLY A 985 -17.21 -23.50 55.82
C GLY A 985 -18.12 -23.03 54.69
N ARG A 986 -18.32 -21.71 54.53
CA ARG A 986 -18.96 -21.14 53.32
C ARG A 986 -18.19 -21.51 52.06
N ILE A 987 -18.91 -21.76 50.97
CA ILE A 987 -18.33 -22.12 49.67
C ILE A 987 -18.80 -21.12 48.61
N LEU A 988 -17.86 -20.56 47.86
CA LEU A 988 -18.15 -19.92 46.58
C LEU A 988 -18.39 -21.02 45.55
N ARG A 989 -19.61 -21.15 45.04
CA ARG A 989 -19.96 -21.99 43.90
C ARG A 989 -19.97 -21.15 42.62
N LEU A 990 -19.37 -21.66 41.56
CA LEU A 990 -19.58 -21.17 40.20
C LEU A 990 -20.48 -22.12 39.44
N ALA A 991 -21.34 -21.59 38.57
CA ALA A 991 -22.12 -22.39 37.63
C ALA A 991 -21.26 -22.87 36.42
N GLU A 992 -19.93 -22.81 36.51
CA GLU A 992 -18.99 -23.13 35.44
C GLU A 992 -18.35 -24.51 35.66
N ARG A 993 -17.98 -25.21 34.59
CA ARG A 993 -17.23 -26.47 34.65
C ARG A 993 -15.95 -26.28 35.48
N ALA A 994 -15.64 -27.25 36.35
CA ALA A 994 -14.41 -27.28 37.11
C ALA A 994 -13.19 -27.37 36.20
N ASP A 995 -12.19 -26.54 36.47
CA ASP A 995 -10.96 -26.43 35.68
C ASP A 995 -9.81 -25.87 36.53
N SER A 996 -8.57 -26.25 36.20
CA SER A 996 -7.38 -25.83 36.95
C SER A 996 -6.95 -24.38 36.68
N GLY A 997 -7.44 -23.76 35.60
CA GLY A 997 -7.20 -22.35 35.29
C GLY A 997 -7.94 -21.35 36.20
N TRP A 998 -8.96 -21.79 36.93
CA TRP A 998 -9.72 -20.96 37.86
C TRP A 998 -8.93 -20.64 39.13
N GLN A 999 -8.80 -19.35 39.46
CA GLN A 999 -8.13 -18.89 40.68
C GLN A 999 -9.00 -17.86 41.40
N ALA A 1000 -9.15 -18.02 42.72
CA ALA A 1000 -9.84 -17.07 43.58
C ALA A 1000 -8.94 -16.59 44.72
N THR A 1001 -9.06 -15.32 45.10
CA THR A 1001 -8.43 -14.73 46.27
C THR A 1001 -9.45 -13.95 47.11
N GLN A 1002 -9.26 -13.93 48.44
CA GLN A 1002 -10.08 -13.16 49.38
C GLN A 1002 -9.16 -12.31 50.25
N GLY A 1003 -9.22 -10.99 50.08
CA GLY A 1003 -8.30 -10.05 50.73
C GLY A 1003 -6.83 -10.31 50.33
N GLY A 1004 -6.59 -10.65 49.06
CA GLY A 1004 -5.26 -10.96 48.52
C GLY A 1004 -4.71 -12.36 48.87
N LYS A 1005 -5.39 -13.15 49.71
CA LYS A 1005 -4.99 -14.54 50.00
C LYS A 1005 -5.70 -15.53 49.08
N LYS A 1006 -4.94 -16.42 48.45
CA LYS A 1006 -5.48 -17.47 47.56
C LYS A 1006 -6.39 -18.45 48.31
N LEU A 1007 -7.49 -18.86 47.68
CA LEU A 1007 -8.47 -19.79 48.23
C LEU A 1007 -8.25 -21.23 47.76
N THR A 1008 -8.70 -22.20 48.56
CA THR A 1008 -8.68 -23.63 48.23
C THR A 1008 -9.76 -23.94 47.19
N ALA A 1009 -9.37 -24.43 46.01
CA ALA A 1009 -10.30 -24.90 44.99
C ALA A 1009 -10.91 -26.27 45.34
N ARG A 1010 -12.19 -26.48 45.03
CA ARG A 1010 -12.88 -27.78 45.10
C ARG A 1010 -13.79 -27.98 43.89
N THR A 1011 -13.97 -29.23 43.47
CA THR A 1011 -15.02 -29.62 42.52
C THR A 1011 -16.30 -29.96 43.26
N LEU A 1012 -17.38 -29.22 42.98
CA LEU A 1012 -18.70 -29.41 43.58
C LEU A 1012 -19.58 -30.26 42.66
N ASP A 1013 -20.38 -31.17 43.23
CA ASP A 1013 -21.26 -32.11 42.52
C ASP A 1013 -20.58 -32.89 41.38
N GLY A 1014 -19.25 -33.07 41.45
CA GLY A 1014 -18.46 -33.72 40.41
C GLY A 1014 -18.40 -32.96 39.06
N TRP A 1015 -18.83 -31.70 38.99
CA TRP A 1015 -18.78 -30.92 37.74
C TRP A 1015 -18.48 -29.42 37.90
N ALA A 1016 -18.97 -28.78 38.97
CA ALA A 1016 -18.92 -27.32 39.12
C ALA A 1016 -17.64 -26.86 39.83
N GLN A 1017 -17.08 -25.72 39.40
CA GLN A 1017 -15.97 -25.10 40.10
C GLN A 1017 -16.44 -24.48 41.44
N GLY A 1018 -15.67 -24.66 42.51
CA GLY A 1018 -15.92 -24.01 43.79
C GLY A 1018 -14.64 -23.64 44.53
N PHE A 1019 -14.79 -22.77 45.54
CA PHE A 1019 -13.72 -22.32 46.42
C PHE A 1019 -14.18 -22.22 47.88
N GLU A 1020 -13.36 -22.67 48.81
CA GLU A 1020 -13.58 -22.45 50.25
C GLU A 1020 -13.41 -20.97 50.58
N LEU A 1021 -14.44 -20.34 51.16
CA LEU A 1021 -14.37 -18.95 51.61
C LEU A 1021 -13.89 -18.88 53.06
N ARG A 1022 -13.07 -17.87 53.33
CA ARG A 1022 -12.59 -17.53 54.67
C ARG A 1022 -13.70 -16.79 55.44
N PRO A 1023 -13.75 -16.91 56.78
CA PRO A 1023 -14.82 -16.30 57.58
C PRO A 1023 -14.74 -14.77 57.64
N GLU A 1024 -13.58 -14.16 57.36
CA GLU A 1024 -13.41 -12.71 57.45
C GLU A 1024 -13.98 -11.96 56.22
N ALA A 1025 -14.41 -10.71 56.42
CA ALA A 1025 -14.79 -9.83 55.31
C ALA A 1025 -13.57 -9.50 54.42
N GLY A 1026 -13.79 -9.33 53.11
CA GLY A 1026 -12.70 -9.00 52.19
C GLY A 1026 -13.15 -8.76 50.75
N ARG A 1027 -12.24 -8.28 49.90
CA ARG A 1027 -12.47 -8.28 48.45
C ARG A 1027 -12.24 -9.69 47.92
N LEU A 1028 -13.26 -10.26 47.30
CA LEU A 1028 -13.20 -11.51 46.54
C LEU A 1028 -12.85 -11.16 45.10
N GLU A 1029 -11.74 -11.72 44.61
CA GLU A 1029 -11.32 -11.62 43.21
C GLU A 1029 -11.21 -13.04 42.65
N LEU A 1030 -11.98 -13.33 41.59
CA LEU A 1030 -11.95 -14.56 40.82
C LEU A 1030 -11.56 -14.22 39.38
N THR A 1031 -10.56 -14.94 38.86
CA THR A 1031 -10.16 -14.89 37.46
C THR A 1031 -9.96 -16.30 36.91
N HIS A 1032 -10.09 -16.45 35.60
CA HIS A 1032 -9.57 -17.61 34.87
C HIS A 1032 -8.28 -17.20 34.17
N SER A 1033 -7.22 -18.00 34.30
CA SER A 1033 -5.92 -17.70 33.70
C SER A 1033 -5.23 -18.97 33.22
N SER A 1034 -4.64 -18.90 32.03
CA SER A 1034 -3.71 -19.92 31.53
C SER A 1034 -2.31 -19.32 31.42
N GLY A 1035 -1.31 -20.01 31.96
CA GLY A 1035 0.03 -19.45 32.21
C GLY A 1035 0.86 -19.08 30.97
N GLY A 1036 0.33 -19.25 29.75
CA GLY A 1036 1.05 -18.98 28.51
C GLY A 1036 0.22 -18.39 27.35
N HIS A 1037 -1.11 -18.27 27.46
CA HIS A 1037 -1.92 -17.84 26.31
C HIS A 1037 -1.65 -16.37 25.90
N GLY A 1038 -1.54 -15.44 26.85
CA GLY A 1038 -1.18 -14.05 26.54
C GLY A 1038 0.21 -13.90 25.92
N ILE A 1039 1.18 -14.70 26.37
CA ILE A 1039 2.53 -14.75 25.76
C ILE A 1039 2.45 -15.30 24.33
N TRP A 1040 1.65 -16.36 24.12
CA TRP A 1040 1.42 -16.91 22.79
C TRP A 1040 0.79 -15.89 21.84
N LEU A 1041 -0.23 -15.14 22.26
CA LEU A 1041 -0.86 -14.09 21.43
C LEU A 1041 0.15 -13.01 21.00
N LEU A 1042 1.06 -12.60 21.89
CA LEU A 1042 2.14 -11.66 21.56
C LEU A 1042 3.12 -12.25 20.52
N VAL A 1043 3.53 -13.51 20.70
CA VAL A 1043 4.40 -14.23 19.75
C VAL A 1043 3.71 -14.41 18.40
N GLN A 1044 2.43 -14.78 18.40
CA GLN A 1044 1.61 -14.95 17.20
C GLN A 1044 1.42 -13.62 16.45
N GLY A 1045 1.16 -12.52 17.17
CA GLY A 1045 1.11 -11.17 16.59
C GLY A 1045 2.42 -10.76 15.93
N LEU A 1046 3.56 -11.02 16.59
CA LEU A 1046 4.88 -10.79 16.01
C LEU A 1046 5.11 -11.65 14.75
N LEU A 1047 4.74 -12.93 14.78
CA LEU A 1047 4.85 -13.84 13.63
C LEU A 1047 4.00 -13.39 12.44
N VAL A 1048 2.76 -12.91 12.68
CA VAL A 1048 1.90 -12.33 11.63
C VAL A 1048 2.58 -11.12 10.99
N VAL A 1049 3.14 -10.20 11.79
CA VAL A 1049 3.88 -9.03 11.29
C VAL A 1049 5.11 -9.46 10.48
N VAL A 1050 5.90 -10.42 10.97
CA VAL A 1050 7.09 -10.94 10.25
C VAL A 1050 6.70 -11.57 8.92
N VAL A 1051 5.69 -12.43 8.88
CA VAL A 1051 5.21 -13.07 7.64
C VAL A 1051 4.66 -12.02 6.66
N PHE A 1052 3.88 -11.05 7.15
CA PHE A 1052 3.36 -9.95 6.33
C PHE A 1052 4.48 -9.11 5.72
N VAL A 1053 5.48 -8.70 6.51
CA VAL A 1053 6.67 -8.00 6.00
C VAL A 1053 7.40 -8.87 5.00
N MET A 1054 7.61 -10.16 5.24
CA MET A 1054 8.28 -11.07 4.30
C MET A 1054 7.51 -11.21 2.97
N ALA A 1055 6.18 -11.20 3.00
CA ALA A 1055 5.32 -11.20 1.81
C ALA A 1055 5.35 -9.87 1.01
N LEU A 1056 5.57 -8.72 1.66
CA LEU A 1056 5.63 -7.41 0.98
C LEU A 1056 6.78 -7.29 -0.04
N PRO A 1057 6.59 -6.54 -1.15
CA PRO A 1057 7.65 -6.25 -2.10
C PRO A 1057 8.77 -5.45 -1.42
N ALA A 1058 10.02 -5.91 -1.59
CA ALA A 1058 11.19 -5.15 -1.17
C ALA A 1058 11.37 -3.94 -2.09
N ARG A 1059 11.54 -2.76 -1.50
CA ARG A 1059 11.90 -1.54 -2.24
C ARG A 1059 13.40 -1.65 -2.55
N ARG A 1060 13.78 -1.72 -3.83
CA ARG A 1060 15.20 -1.69 -4.19
C ARG A 1060 15.81 -0.35 -3.80
N ARG A 1061 17.07 -0.32 -3.37
CA ARG A 1061 17.87 0.90 -3.44
C ARG A 1061 17.94 1.29 -4.92
N GLY A 1062 17.38 2.45 -5.25
CA GLY A 1062 17.43 2.97 -6.60
C GLY A 1062 18.71 3.76 -6.81
N THR A 1063 19.85 3.08 -6.99
CA THR A 1063 20.86 3.59 -7.91
C THR A 1063 20.21 3.55 -9.29
N ASP A 1064 19.93 4.72 -9.85
CA ASP A 1064 19.37 4.84 -11.22
C ASP A 1064 20.53 4.66 -12.20
N ASP A 1065 20.91 3.40 -12.43
CA ASP A 1065 21.94 3.04 -13.39
C ASP A 1065 21.39 3.22 -14.81
N ASP A 1066 21.65 4.41 -15.36
CA ASP A 1066 21.43 4.77 -16.76
C ASP A 1066 22.52 4.20 -17.69
N LEU A 1067 23.33 3.25 -17.20
CA LEU A 1067 24.34 2.57 -17.99
C LEU A 1067 23.72 1.33 -18.65
N PRO A 1068 23.73 1.20 -19.99
CA PRO A 1068 24.12 -0.08 -20.54
C PRO A 1068 25.52 -0.37 -19.98
N GLU A 1069 25.70 -1.50 -19.29
CA GLU A 1069 27.05 -1.99 -19.01
C GLU A 1069 27.76 -2.08 -20.36
N ALA A 1070 28.74 -1.19 -20.57
CA ALA A 1070 29.77 -1.44 -21.57
C ALA A 1070 30.50 -2.68 -21.07
N ALA A 1071 30.03 -3.85 -21.50
CA ALA A 1071 30.64 -5.12 -21.20
C ALA A 1071 32.12 -4.95 -21.56
N ALA A 1072 32.97 -4.95 -20.54
CA ALA A 1072 34.40 -5.02 -20.73
C ALA A 1072 34.63 -6.37 -21.41
N ALA A 1073 34.66 -6.34 -22.75
CA ALA A 1073 34.84 -7.53 -23.55
C ALA A 1073 36.13 -8.17 -23.05
N PRO A 1074 36.08 -9.39 -22.48
CA PRO A 1074 37.30 -10.04 -22.04
C PRO A 1074 38.18 -10.12 -23.28
N VAL A 1075 39.36 -9.52 -23.22
CA VAL A 1075 40.30 -9.46 -24.35
C VAL A 1075 40.56 -10.90 -24.76
N ALA A 1076 39.92 -11.32 -25.84
CA ALA A 1076 39.96 -12.69 -26.31
C ALA A 1076 41.34 -12.90 -26.93
N ALA A 1077 42.28 -13.35 -26.10
CA ALA A 1077 43.56 -13.84 -26.56
C ALA A 1077 43.31 -14.92 -27.61
N GLY A 1078 43.73 -14.65 -28.84
CA GLY A 1078 43.48 -15.54 -29.97
C GLY A 1078 44.12 -16.90 -29.74
N GLY A 1079 43.30 -17.95 -29.82
CA GLY A 1079 43.74 -19.35 -29.75
C GLY A 1079 42.93 -20.16 -30.74
N ALA A 1080 43.59 -20.67 -31.78
CA ALA A 1080 42.96 -21.49 -32.81
C ALA A 1080 42.35 -22.76 -32.20
N GLY A 1081 41.21 -23.21 -32.72
CA GLY A 1081 40.54 -24.42 -32.24
C GLY A 1081 41.11 -25.68 -32.87
N GLU A 1082 41.23 -26.75 -32.09
CA GLU A 1082 41.13 -28.13 -32.59
C GLU A 1082 40.69 -29.10 -31.49
N GLY A 1083 40.11 -30.24 -31.89
CA GLY A 1083 39.15 -30.99 -31.08
C GLY A 1083 39.67 -31.96 -29.99
N GLY A 1084 38.72 -32.31 -29.10
CA GLY A 1084 38.49 -33.70 -28.70
C GLY A 1084 39.07 -34.22 -27.38
N GLY A 1085 38.33 -35.13 -26.74
CA GLY A 1085 38.92 -36.25 -25.99
C GLY A 1085 38.89 -36.22 -24.46
N ARG A 1086 38.16 -37.18 -23.87
CA ARG A 1086 38.10 -37.50 -22.43
C ARG A 1086 39.46 -37.92 -21.80
N ARG A 1087 39.49 -37.78 -20.45
CA ARG A 1087 40.30 -38.48 -19.42
C ARG A 1087 41.76 -38.01 -19.17
N GLY A 1088 41.99 -37.51 -17.95
CA GLY A 1088 43.31 -37.43 -17.31
C GLY A 1088 43.16 -37.09 -15.82
N ARG A 1089 43.79 -37.86 -14.92
CA ARG A 1089 43.71 -37.71 -13.45
C ARG A 1089 45.14 -37.54 -12.90
N ARG A 1090 45.31 -36.75 -11.82
CA ARG A 1090 46.56 -36.46 -11.09
C ARG A 1090 47.56 -35.54 -11.80
N LYS A 1091 47.78 -34.34 -11.26
CA LYS A 1091 48.66 -34.08 -10.11
C LYS A 1091 48.17 -32.83 -9.38
N ALA A 1092 48.37 -32.79 -8.07
CA ALA A 1092 48.20 -31.60 -7.25
C ALA A 1092 49.47 -31.46 -6.40
N GLU A 1093 50.07 -30.28 -6.45
CA GLU A 1093 51.11 -29.81 -5.53
C GLU A 1093 50.67 -28.41 -5.06
N PRO A 1094 50.90 -28.05 -3.79
CA PRO A 1094 50.36 -26.83 -3.20
C PRO A 1094 51.23 -25.61 -3.54
N ALA A 1095 50.60 -24.52 -3.96
CA ALA A 1095 51.22 -23.20 -3.98
C ALA A 1095 50.97 -22.48 -2.64
N GLU A 1096 51.93 -21.66 -2.25
CA GLU A 1096 52.01 -21.02 -0.93
C GLU A 1096 50.94 -19.93 -0.71
N PRO A 1097 50.56 -19.64 0.55
CA PRO A 1097 49.67 -18.51 0.86
C PRO A 1097 50.43 -17.19 0.70
N VAL A 1098 49.94 -16.32 -0.20
CA VAL A 1098 50.39 -14.92 -0.24
C VAL A 1098 49.83 -14.20 0.99
N GLU A 1099 50.71 -13.58 1.76
CA GLU A 1099 50.33 -12.78 2.94
C GLU A 1099 49.45 -11.59 2.55
N VAL A 1100 48.36 -11.40 3.28
CA VAL A 1100 47.55 -10.19 3.20
C VAL A 1100 48.26 -9.12 4.00
N ALA A 1101 48.80 -8.11 3.34
CA ALA A 1101 49.42 -6.97 4.01
C ALA A 1101 48.42 -6.28 4.95
N GLU A 1102 48.84 -6.05 6.19
CA GLU A 1102 48.01 -5.42 7.22
C GLU A 1102 47.52 -4.03 6.80
N ALA A 1103 46.23 -3.76 7.01
CA ALA A 1103 45.68 -2.43 6.87
C ALA A 1103 46.22 -1.53 8.00
N VAL A 1104 47.00 -0.51 7.64
CA VAL A 1104 47.44 0.54 8.57
C VAL A 1104 46.21 1.22 9.17
N PRO A 1105 46.04 1.22 10.51
CA PRO A 1105 44.90 1.89 11.13
C PRO A 1105 45.08 3.40 11.04
N VAL A 1106 44.31 4.06 10.17
CA VAL A 1106 44.21 5.52 10.17
C VAL A 1106 43.58 5.95 11.49
N ALA A 1107 44.41 6.45 12.40
CA ALA A 1107 43.98 6.93 13.70
C ALA A 1107 42.93 8.04 13.53
N ALA A 1108 41.81 7.92 14.23
CA ALA A 1108 40.75 8.92 14.17
C ALA A 1108 41.24 10.24 14.78
N ALA A 1109 41.45 11.25 13.93
CA ALA A 1109 41.59 12.64 14.34
C ALA A 1109 40.24 13.15 14.88
N ALA A 1110 39.98 12.83 16.14
CA ALA A 1110 38.83 13.31 16.88
C ALA A 1110 39.13 14.68 17.49
N ASP A 1111 38.97 15.75 16.70
CA ASP A 1111 38.82 17.10 17.23
C ASP A 1111 38.05 18.01 16.26
N GLY A 1112 37.24 18.94 16.80
CA GLY A 1112 36.79 20.13 16.07
C GLY A 1112 35.52 20.07 15.20
N LEU A 1113 34.59 19.12 15.39
CA LEU A 1113 33.28 19.21 14.71
C LEU A 1113 32.33 20.27 15.30
N ASP A 1114 31.49 20.82 14.44
CA ASP A 1114 30.47 21.84 14.73
C ASP A 1114 29.12 21.22 15.19
N ALA A 1115 28.10 22.08 15.32
CA ALA A 1115 26.76 21.67 15.77
C ALA A 1115 25.94 20.87 14.74
N TYR A 1116 26.49 20.50 13.59
CA TYR A 1116 25.83 19.65 12.59
C TYR A 1116 26.69 18.45 12.16
N GLY A 1117 27.97 18.43 12.53
CA GLY A 1117 28.92 17.36 12.19
C GLY A 1117 29.89 17.74 11.07
N PHE A 1118 30.07 19.03 10.80
CA PHE A 1118 31.04 19.58 9.86
C PHE A 1118 32.27 20.13 10.60
N PRO A 1119 33.44 20.28 9.98
CA PRO A 1119 34.60 20.92 10.61
C PRO A 1119 34.34 22.39 10.93
N ARG A 1120 34.91 22.92 12.03
CA ARG A 1120 34.96 24.37 12.27
C ARG A 1120 36.04 25.01 11.39
N LEU A 1121 35.70 26.09 10.69
CA LEU A 1121 36.67 26.90 9.95
C LEU A 1121 37.54 27.75 10.91
N PRO A 1122 38.83 28.02 10.61
CA PRO A 1122 39.73 28.77 11.49
C PRO A 1122 39.51 30.29 11.45
N GLU A 1123 39.78 30.98 12.56
CA GLU A 1123 40.00 32.44 12.57
C GLU A 1123 41.43 32.76 12.10
N GLN A 1124 41.60 33.74 11.22
CA GLN A 1124 42.89 34.08 10.61
C GLN A 1124 43.93 34.62 11.63
N ARG A 1125 45.16 34.11 11.52
CA ARG A 1125 46.39 34.77 12.01
C ARG A 1125 47.57 34.46 11.09
N ALA A 1126 48.51 35.40 11.00
CA ALA A 1126 49.52 35.45 9.93
C ALA A 1126 50.78 34.60 10.16
N ASP A 1127 51.36 34.19 9.02
CA ASP A 1127 52.72 33.76 8.61
C ASP A 1127 53.96 34.04 9.51
N PRO A 1128 55.18 33.51 9.16
CA PRO A 1128 55.56 32.48 8.14
C PRO A 1128 56.60 31.43 8.64
N ALA A 1129 56.99 30.45 7.78
CA ALA A 1129 58.40 30.00 7.55
C ALA A 1129 58.54 28.84 6.54
N GLU A 1130 59.65 28.82 5.78
CA GLU A 1130 59.98 27.86 4.71
C GLU A 1130 60.73 26.59 5.18
N ALA A 1131 60.69 25.51 4.37
CA ALA A 1131 61.83 24.61 4.11
C ALA A 1131 61.61 23.71 2.85
N PRO A 1132 62.60 23.52 1.96
CA PRO A 1132 62.49 22.71 0.72
C PRO A 1132 63.26 21.37 0.76
N VAL A 1133 62.99 20.45 -0.21
CA VAL A 1133 63.87 19.43 -0.89
C VAL A 1133 63.07 18.17 -1.31
N PRO A 1134 63.55 17.28 -2.23
CA PRO A 1134 64.40 17.48 -3.42
C PRO A 1134 63.83 16.78 -4.70
N VAL A 1135 64.58 16.82 -5.81
CA VAL A 1135 64.28 16.12 -7.08
C VAL A 1135 65.39 15.12 -7.42
N GLU A 1136 65.06 13.86 -7.69
CA GLU A 1136 65.87 12.85 -8.42
C GLU A 1136 64.89 11.87 -9.10
N ALA A 1137 64.76 11.78 -10.43
CA ALA A 1137 65.72 11.47 -11.51
C ALA A 1137 65.89 9.96 -11.77
N TRP A 1138 65.35 9.47 -12.90
CA TRP A 1138 65.80 8.25 -13.57
C TRP A 1138 65.82 8.42 -15.10
N GLN A 1139 67.02 8.39 -15.66
CA GLN A 1139 67.33 8.16 -17.07
C GLN A 1139 67.65 6.66 -17.22
N GLY A 1140 67.47 5.94 -18.35
CA GLY A 1140 66.87 6.24 -19.65
C GLY A 1140 67.32 5.22 -20.71
N THR A 1141 66.63 5.16 -21.87
CA THR A 1141 67.14 4.69 -23.21
C THR A 1141 67.50 3.20 -23.45
N PRO A 1142 67.65 2.71 -24.71
CA PRO A 1142 66.99 3.08 -26.00
C PRO A 1142 66.60 1.86 -26.92
N TYR A 1143 66.04 2.19 -28.11
CA TYR A 1143 65.94 1.52 -29.43
C TYR A 1143 64.48 1.53 -29.95
N ASP A 1144 64.07 2.29 -30.97
CA ASP A 1144 64.52 2.51 -32.37
C ASP A 1144 63.91 1.51 -33.38
N GLY A 1145 63.47 2.01 -34.55
CA GLY A 1145 62.80 1.20 -35.59
C GLY A 1145 61.52 1.80 -36.20
N THR A 1146 61.69 2.55 -37.30
CA THR A 1146 60.67 3.08 -38.22
C THR A 1146 59.59 2.09 -38.72
N THR A 1147 58.34 2.53 -38.89
CA THR A 1147 57.54 2.35 -40.16
C THR A 1147 56.19 3.09 -40.12
N THR A 1148 55.77 3.63 -41.28
CA THR A 1148 54.46 4.27 -41.51
C THR A 1148 53.59 3.39 -42.41
N PRO A 1149 52.27 3.28 -42.16
CA PRO A 1149 51.26 3.42 -43.21
C PRO A 1149 50.10 4.34 -42.76
N ALA A 1150 49.71 5.35 -43.53
CA ALA A 1150 48.78 5.32 -44.68
C ALA A 1150 47.29 5.42 -44.28
N TYR A 1151 46.61 6.44 -44.80
CA TYR A 1151 45.18 6.69 -44.60
C TYR A 1151 44.33 5.74 -45.46
N GLU A 1152 43.34 5.06 -44.87
CA GLU A 1152 42.30 4.36 -45.63
C GLU A 1152 41.04 5.24 -45.79
N GLN A 1153 40.56 5.33 -47.03
CA GLN A 1153 39.31 5.99 -47.39
C GLN A 1153 38.15 5.02 -47.20
N TYR A 1154 37.07 5.44 -46.51
CA TYR A 1154 35.81 4.71 -46.52
C TYR A 1154 35.01 5.02 -47.80
N PRO A 1155 34.41 4.01 -48.47
CA PRO A 1155 33.68 4.21 -49.71
C PRO A 1155 32.30 4.85 -49.46
N GLN A 1156 31.96 5.84 -50.29
CA GLN A 1156 30.59 6.34 -50.40
C GLN A 1156 29.68 5.26 -51.00
N GLN A 1157 28.52 5.01 -50.37
CA GLN A 1157 27.43 4.26 -51.00
C GLN A 1157 26.37 5.23 -51.51
N ASP A 1158 26.13 5.14 -52.81
CA ASP A 1158 25.22 5.97 -53.58
C ASP A 1158 23.76 5.54 -53.34
N TYR A 1159 22.87 6.48 -53.03
CA TYR A 1159 21.44 6.24 -52.90
C TYR A 1159 20.68 7.06 -53.94
N GLY A 1160 20.32 6.39 -55.03
CA GLY A 1160 19.52 6.97 -56.10
C GLY A 1160 18.13 7.40 -55.62
N GLN A 1161 17.82 8.68 -55.79
CA GLN A 1161 16.48 9.24 -55.63
C GLN A 1161 15.54 8.68 -56.72
N GLN A 1162 14.41 8.10 -56.31
CA GLN A 1162 13.32 7.77 -57.23
C GLN A 1162 12.03 8.41 -56.69
N TYR A 1163 11.65 9.54 -57.30
CA TYR A 1163 10.42 10.26 -56.97
C TYR A 1163 9.18 9.42 -57.30
N GLN A 1164 8.17 9.47 -56.42
CA GLN A 1164 6.82 9.00 -56.74
C GLN A 1164 5.78 9.90 -56.04
N ASP A 1165 4.82 10.40 -56.82
CA ASP A 1165 3.92 11.48 -56.46
C ASP A 1165 2.92 11.15 -55.33
N TYR A 1166 2.53 12.19 -54.58
CA TYR A 1166 1.30 12.21 -53.78
C TYR A 1166 0.42 13.39 -54.22
N PRO A 1167 -0.90 13.21 -54.38
CA PRO A 1167 -1.77 14.22 -54.97
C PRO A 1167 -2.24 15.31 -53.99
N ASP A 1168 -2.48 16.51 -54.54
CA ASP A 1168 -2.97 17.70 -53.85
C ASP A 1168 -4.30 17.52 -53.10
N TYR A 1169 -4.45 18.28 -52.01
CA TYR A 1169 -5.76 18.66 -51.48
C TYR A 1169 -5.89 20.19 -51.43
N GLN A 1170 -6.90 20.71 -52.12
CA GLN A 1170 -7.17 22.14 -52.24
C GLN A 1170 -7.78 22.70 -50.95
N GLY A 1171 -7.41 23.93 -50.61
CA GLY A 1171 -7.93 24.65 -49.44
C GLY A 1171 -9.37 25.13 -49.62
N TYR A 1172 -10.02 25.48 -48.51
CA TYR A 1172 -11.29 26.20 -48.50
C TYR A 1172 -11.19 27.51 -47.74
N GLN A 1173 -11.90 28.49 -48.28
CA GLN A 1173 -11.86 29.91 -47.95
C GLN A 1173 -13.00 30.26 -46.98
N TYR A 1174 -12.80 31.27 -46.14
CA TYR A 1174 -13.83 31.77 -45.22
C TYR A 1174 -14.98 32.45 -45.97
N ASP A 1175 -16.21 32.27 -45.49
CA ASP A 1175 -17.29 33.24 -45.73
C ASP A 1175 -18.30 33.29 -44.56
N GLN A 1176 -18.89 34.47 -44.36
CA GLN A 1176 -19.81 34.78 -43.25
C GLN A 1176 -21.28 34.44 -43.57
N PRO A 1177 -22.15 34.30 -42.55
CA PRO A 1177 -23.59 34.41 -42.74
C PRO A 1177 -24.28 35.46 -41.85
N ALA A 1178 -25.13 36.28 -42.47
CA ALA A 1178 -26.24 37.00 -41.85
C ALA A 1178 -27.31 37.31 -42.93
N PRO A 1179 -28.56 37.67 -42.57
CA PRO A 1179 -29.50 36.82 -41.84
C PRO A 1179 -30.87 36.71 -42.55
N GLY A 1180 -31.70 35.72 -42.21
CA GLY A 1180 -33.06 35.62 -42.79
C GLY A 1180 -33.98 34.56 -42.18
N ALA A 1181 -34.98 35.01 -41.43
CA ALA A 1181 -36.25 34.32 -41.15
C ALA A 1181 -37.33 34.89 -42.12
N PRO A 1182 -38.63 34.47 -42.16
CA PRO A 1182 -39.38 33.70 -41.16
C PRO A 1182 -40.48 32.71 -41.67
N ASP A 1183 -41.35 32.29 -40.74
CA ASP A 1183 -42.79 31.91 -40.85
C ASP A 1183 -43.28 30.45 -41.06
N GLY A 1184 -44.34 30.13 -40.28
CA GLY A 1184 -45.29 29.01 -40.44
C GLY A 1184 -45.19 27.89 -39.38
N SER A 1185 -45.94 27.86 -38.26
CA SER A 1185 -47.38 27.50 -38.07
C SER A 1185 -47.73 26.04 -38.51
N ASP A 1186 -48.47 25.19 -37.79
CA ASP A 1186 -49.30 25.38 -36.58
C ASP A 1186 -49.76 24.02 -35.93
N ALA A 1187 -50.57 24.09 -34.85
CA ALA A 1187 -51.34 23.02 -34.14
C ALA A 1187 -50.56 22.07 -33.16
N ALA A 1188 -50.70 22.14 -31.82
CA ALA A 1188 -51.85 21.97 -30.91
C ALA A 1188 -52.29 20.49 -30.70
N GLY A 1189 -52.53 19.94 -29.49
CA GLY A 1189 -52.40 20.37 -28.08
C GLY A 1189 -52.78 19.16 -27.17
N SER A 1190 -52.32 19.01 -25.92
CA SER A 1190 -53.13 19.27 -24.68
C SER A 1190 -52.64 18.39 -23.49
N PHE A 1191 -52.32 19.01 -22.33
CA PHE A 1191 -52.34 18.55 -20.90
C PHE A 1191 -52.08 17.07 -20.49
N GLY A 1192 -51.32 16.74 -19.44
CA GLY A 1192 -50.51 17.56 -18.49
C GLY A 1192 -49.99 16.76 -17.26
N TRP A 1193 -49.05 17.37 -16.49
CA TRP A 1193 -48.61 17.13 -15.08
C TRP A 1193 -48.45 15.67 -14.55
N THR A 1194 -47.37 15.20 -13.91
CA THR A 1194 -46.13 15.76 -13.30
C THR A 1194 -44.95 14.77 -13.58
N GLY A 1195 -43.69 14.89 -13.14
CA GLY A 1195 -42.90 15.95 -12.45
C GLY A 1195 -41.67 15.35 -11.73
N GLN A 1196 -40.50 15.98 -11.87
CA GLN A 1196 -39.19 15.59 -11.27
C GLN A 1196 -38.28 16.85 -11.14
N PRO A 1197 -37.20 16.83 -10.33
CA PRO A 1197 -36.61 18.05 -9.75
C PRO A 1197 -35.68 18.86 -10.66
N TYR A 1198 -35.51 20.14 -10.30
CA TYR A 1198 -34.75 21.17 -11.00
C TYR A 1198 -33.27 20.82 -11.25
N GLN A 1199 -32.82 21.05 -12.50
CA GLN A 1199 -31.42 21.31 -12.81
C GLN A 1199 -31.10 22.81 -12.58
N GLN A 1200 -29.92 23.11 -12.02
CA GLN A 1200 -29.40 24.48 -11.99
C GLN A 1200 -28.84 24.85 -13.37
N PRO A 1201 -29.01 26.11 -13.84
CA PRO A 1201 -28.38 26.57 -15.08
C PRO A 1201 -26.88 26.80 -14.86
N GLN A 1202 -26.07 26.37 -15.82
CA GLN A 1202 -24.63 26.65 -15.84
C GLN A 1202 -24.40 28.13 -16.16
N GLN A 1203 -23.78 28.87 -15.24
CA GLN A 1203 -23.28 30.21 -15.51
C GLN A 1203 -21.96 30.12 -16.30
N GLN A 1204 -21.87 30.82 -17.42
CA GLN A 1204 -20.59 31.05 -18.10
C GLN A 1204 -19.76 32.08 -17.32
N PRO A 1205 -18.43 31.91 -17.19
CA PRO A 1205 -17.59 32.92 -16.56
C PRO A 1205 -17.55 34.19 -17.40
N ALA A 1206 -17.70 35.35 -16.75
CA ALA A 1206 -17.48 36.64 -17.36
C ALA A 1206 -15.98 36.99 -17.31
N TYR A 1207 -15.47 37.51 -18.42
CA TYR A 1207 -14.09 37.97 -18.56
C TYR A 1207 -14.05 39.49 -18.61
N ASP A 1208 -12.95 40.09 -18.17
CA ASP A 1208 -12.67 41.51 -18.40
C ASP A 1208 -12.18 41.77 -19.85
N GLU A 1209 -11.96 43.05 -20.19
CA GLU A 1209 -11.51 43.50 -21.51
C GLU A 1209 -10.11 42.97 -21.89
N TYR A 1210 -9.38 42.38 -20.93
CA TYR A 1210 -8.07 41.75 -21.11
C TYR A 1210 -8.12 40.22 -21.04
N GLY A 1211 -9.32 39.61 -21.01
CA GLY A 1211 -9.50 38.17 -21.03
C GLY A 1211 -9.25 37.45 -19.70
N ASN A 1212 -9.18 38.17 -18.57
CA ASN A 1212 -9.05 37.53 -17.26
C ASN A 1212 -10.43 37.16 -16.68
N PRO A 1213 -10.59 35.96 -16.10
CA PRO A 1213 -11.86 35.56 -15.48
C PRO A 1213 -12.11 36.36 -14.20
N LEU A 1214 -13.25 37.07 -14.15
CA LEU A 1214 -13.65 37.83 -12.96
C LEU A 1214 -13.99 36.87 -11.79
N PRO A 1215 -13.52 37.15 -10.56
CA PRO A 1215 -13.85 36.31 -9.41
C PRO A 1215 -15.36 36.39 -9.09
N PRO A 1216 -16.01 35.27 -8.74
CA PRO A 1216 -17.43 35.26 -8.44
C PRO A 1216 -17.74 36.11 -7.20
N GLN A 1217 -18.70 37.03 -7.33
CA GLN A 1217 -19.17 37.85 -6.21
C GLN A 1217 -19.74 36.94 -5.11
N GLN A 1218 -19.23 37.10 -3.88
CA GLN A 1218 -19.73 36.33 -2.74
C GLN A 1218 -21.12 36.82 -2.34
N TYR A 1219 -22.09 35.93 -2.45
CA TYR A 1219 -23.46 36.15 -2.02
C TYR A 1219 -23.55 36.06 -0.49
N ASP A 1220 -23.84 37.17 0.19
CA ASP A 1220 -24.07 37.20 1.63
C ASP A 1220 -25.46 36.60 1.96
N PRO A 1221 -25.55 35.48 2.71
CA PRO A 1221 -26.84 34.82 2.97
C PRO A 1221 -27.67 35.44 4.11
N THR A 1222 -27.26 36.58 4.70
CA THR A 1222 -27.82 37.06 5.99
C THR A 1222 -28.65 38.34 5.93
N ALA A 1223 -29.16 38.73 4.76
CA ALA A 1223 -30.06 39.87 4.60
C ALA A 1223 -31.55 39.46 4.51
N TYR A 1224 -32.41 40.20 5.24
CA TYR A 1224 -33.89 40.17 5.28
C TYR A 1224 -34.59 39.02 6.04
N GLN A 1225 -35.02 39.36 7.26
CA GLN A 1225 -36.34 38.99 7.77
C GLN A 1225 -37.32 40.17 7.59
N ASP A 1226 -38.60 39.85 7.40
CA ASP A 1226 -39.70 40.76 7.02
C ASP A 1226 -40.38 41.39 8.28
N PRO A 1227 -41.48 42.18 8.23
CA PRO A 1227 -41.52 43.45 8.94
C PRO A 1227 -42.46 43.47 10.16
N GLY A 1228 -42.22 44.39 11.10
CA GLY A 1228 -43.07 44.51 12.30
C GLY A 1228 -42.89 45.81 13.07
N THR A 1229 -43.57 46.88 12.65
CA THR A 1229 -43.65 48.13 13.41
C THR A 1229 -44.64 48.03 14.56
N GLY A 1230 -44.18 48.07 15.81
CA GLY A 1230 -45.04 48.07 17.02
C GLY A 1230 -44.31 48.52 18.29
N ARG A 1231 -44.72 49.67 18.84
CA ARG A 1231 -44.11 50.50 19.91
C ARG A 1231 -43.83 49.81 21.29
N PRO A 1232 -43.05 50.48 22.20
CA PRO A 1232 -42.29 49.87 23.31
C PRO A 1232 -43.01 49.89 24.68
N PRO A 1233 -42.35 49.50 25.79
CA PRO A 1233 -41.63 50.50 26.61
C PRO A 1233 -40.34 50.03 27.35
N GLU A 1234 -39.34 50.94 27.41
CA GLU A 1234 -38.72 51.59 28.60
C GLU A 1234 -38.31 50.82 29.91
N PRO A 1235 -37.51 51.40 30.85
CA PRO A 1235 -36.23 50.78 31.26
C PRO A 1235 -36.02 50.66 32.81
N ARG A 1236 -34.80 50.26 33.22
CA ARG A 1236 -34.07 50.45 34.54
C ARG A 1236 -33.28 49.17 34.92
N SER A 1237 -32.19 49.17 35.71
CA SER A 1237 -31.24 50.21 36.19
C SER A 1237 -30.13 49.55 37.05
N GLY A 1238 -28.91 50.12 37.04
CA GLY A 1238 -27.84 49.88 38.04
C GLY A 1238 -27.07 48.55 37.95
N ASP A 1239 -25.81 48.44 38.39
CA ASP A 1239 -24.86 49.45 38.93
C ASP A 1239 -23.38 49.05 38.65
N ASP A 1240 -22.50 50.05 38.71
CA ASP A 1240 -21.02 50.06 38.59
C ASP A 1240 -20.28 49.46 39.83
N PRO A 1241 -18.92 49.47 39.98
CA PRO A 1241 -17.82 49.20 39.01
C PRO A 1241 -16.60 48.40 39.58
N TRP A 1242 -15.78 47.82 38.68
CA TRP A 1242 -14.32 47.47 38.70
C TRP A 1242 -13.60 46.75 39.91
N PRO A 1243 -12.53 45.93 39.66
CA PRO A 1243 -11.78 45.13 40.66
C PRO A 1243 -10.33 45.64 40.94
N PRO A 1244 -9.53 44.95 41.79
CA PRO A 1244 -8.39 44.16 41.26
C PRO A 1244 -7.98 42.89 42.09
N SER A 1245 -6.85 42.26 41.73
CA SER A 1245 -6.15 41.14 42.42
C SER A 1245 -4.96 41.63 43.28
N PRO A 1246 -4.33 40.79 44.15
CA PRO A 1246 -3.05 40.13 43.77
C PRO A 1246 -2.64 38.82 44.51
N GLN A 1247 -1.64 38.11 43.95
CA GLN A 1247 -0.52 37.30 44.57
C GLN A 1247 -0.77 36.33 45.77
N GLY A 1248 -0.12 35.16 45.88
CA GLY A 1248 0.92 34.53 45.06
C GLY A 1248 1.49 33.21 45.65
N ASP A 1249 2.64 32.79 45.08
CA ASP A 1249 3.54 31.68 45.47
C ASP A 1249 3.19 30.20 45.22
N ARG A 1250 4.28 29.41 45.04
CA ARG A 1250 4.38 28.12 44.33
C ARG A 1250 4.75 26.94 45.29
N PRO A 1251 4.96 25.67 44.83
CA PRO A 1251 6.06 25.27 43.90
C PRO A 1251 5.67 24.96 42.44
#